data_AF-A0A261DA99-F1
#
_entry.id   AF-A0A261DA99-F1
#
_cell.length_a   1.000
_cell.length_b   1.000
_cell.length_c   1.000
_cell.angle_alpha   90.00
_cell.angle_beta   90.00
_cell.angle_gamma   90.00
#
_symmetry.space_group_name_H-M   'P 1'
#
loop_
_entity.id
_entity.type
_entity.pdbx_description
1 polymer ?
#
loop_
_entity_poly.entity_id
_entity_poly.type
_entity_poly.pdbx_seq_one_letter_code
_entity_poly.pdbx_strand_id
1 'polypeptide(L)'
;MLNFCLDKGDHHTSFTNISSILSGSGPKAPDALQALFKLLFVLDEQSGKFVKSPLLLILKNNGMSLTTISSILGGAKAKAPDALKALFKLLFVLDEQNGKFVKSPLLLTLKNNGISLTTISSILSRTGAKAPDALQALFKLLFDEQNGTKSDILITFEKNGVNIANISSILHRAGAKASESLKALFDQLFTKQGDIYVKSKLLLILEDNGIFLSNISGILNGAGDRAAEALKALFEQLFKVQGEGYVKSKLLLTLEENGISFNTIFSIPSGAGAKASEALKALFNLLFKIQGEAYVKSDLLTTLEDNGIFLTSISRMLNGAGAKASEALKALFKLLFKIQGEAYVKSDLLTTLEQNGIFLTSISSMLSRAGTKASEALEALVKLLFDKQFDEQNNEIFEKSLIFKTLDGNGISLNTIFKILSAAGAKAAKAFDLLFNKLFTKQGNKFEKSLIFKTFEENGVFLKKTSNILSNSESNEILNSIFQQFLTNRCSSFKKSKQLIPEKREEIISLYSMLYGAGLQASAILDELFDKLFVKKGNRFEKSDLLMSLQKGEKSLNSLSETWQETGSKAPAVWDGLFNKLVIKKENRFAKSKIFKLLEDHGMSLKKISDIFHGAGAVEAFNSLVRQLFTEQKDGTFVKSEELKVLELNILYLTNIFSILKGAGGDAPKAFNLLFNQLFTKQQNGTFVESEKLKILKQEGIDLTVISSILSGAGAEAPEAFNLLFRQLFIEQKDGTFVKSEKLIILKQSGIQLTTIFTILSNAGAEAPEAFNLLFNTLVVQDDGAFKKSNKLIILEQEGIDLAIISSILSGTGISFYKAFNLLFNALVVQQDDGTFEKSEQLKILERSGVSLTDIFNLLGGTGTKALIVLDELFLQLLTERGNVIEKSELLETLEKNNISLTTIANIISGAKVKTAKTLLSLFEENVR
;
A
#
# COMPACT_ATOMS: atom_id res chain seq x y z
N MET A 1 -11.10 -3.88 36.95
CA MET A 1 -10.66 -4.74 35.82
C MET A 1 -11.48 -4.50 34.55
N LEU A 2 -12.81 -4.69 34.56
CA LEU A 2 -13.66 -4.37 33.40
C LEU A 2 -13.49 -2.91 32.94
N ASN A 3 -13.53 -1.96 33.89
CA ASN A 3 -13.28 -0.53 33.61
C ASN A 3 -11.89 -0.22 33.03
N PHE A 4 -10.89 -1.08 33.27
CA PHE A 4 -9.54 -0.91 32.74
C PHE A 4 -9.42 -1.48 31.32
N CYS A 5 -10.07 -2.62 31.04
CA CYS A 5 -10.17 -3.16 29.68
C CYS A 5 -11.09 -2.32 28.77
N LEU A 6 -11.97 -1.51 29.35
CA LEU A 6 -12.88 -0.60 28.64
C LEU A 6 -12.27 0.79 28.37
N ASP A 7 -11.06 1.08 28.87
CA ASP A 7 -10.41 2.37 28.63
C ASP A 7 -9.98 2.47 27.15
N LYS A 8 -10.58 3.44 26.44
CA LYS A 8 -11.01 3.34 25.02
C LYS A 8 -9.91 3.43 23.94
N GLY A 9 -8.64 3.17 24.23
CA GLY A 9 -7.55 3.46 23.30
C GLY A 9 -6.73 2.27 22.79
N ASP A 10 -6.66 1.14 23.52
CA ASP A 10 -5.69 0.09 23.22
C ASP A 10 -6.34 -1.20 22.70
N HIS A 11 -6.67 -1.19 21.40
CA HIS A 11 -7.23 -2.34 20.68
C HIS A 11 -6.33 -3.60 20.75
N HIS A 12 -5.07 -3.48 21.18
CA HIS A 12 -4.15 -4.61 21.33
C HIS A 12 -4.42 -5.47 22.59
N THR A 13 -5.23 -5.01 23.54
CA THR A 13 -5.57 -5.73 24.79
C THR A 13 -7.08 -5.87 24.96
N SER A 14 -7.77 -6.31 23.90
CA SER A 14 -9.21 -6.58 23.94
C SER A 14 -9.59 -7.64 24.98
N PHE A 15 -10.69 -7.42 25.71
CA PHE A 15 -11.30 -8.42 26.60
C PHE A 15 -11.58 -9.74 25.87
N THR A 16 -11.87 -9.69 24.57
CA THR A 16 -12.06 -10.88 23.72
C THR A 16 -10.82 -11.77 23.69
N ASN A 17 -9.61 -11.20 23.72
CA ASN A 17 -8.36 -11.96 23.74
C ASN A 17 -8.20 -12.73 25.06
N ILE A 18 -8.46 -12.06 26.19
CA ILE A 18 -8.42 -12.68 27.52
C ILE A 18 -9.50 -13.75 27.64
N SER A 19 -10.72 -13.46 27.18
CA SER A 19 -11.84 -14.40 27.16
C SER A 19 -11.55 -15.63 26.30
N SER A 20 -10.87 -15.47 25.15
CA SER A 20 -10.46 -16.58 24.30
C SER A 20 -9.48 -17.53 25.02
N ILE A 21 -8.48 -16.97 25.70
CA ILE A 21 -7.48 -17.72 26.47
C ILE A 21 -8.14 -18.53 27.60
N LEU A 22 -9.07 -17.90 28.32
CA LEU A 22 -9.73 -18.48 29.49
C LEU A 22 -11.00 -19.29 29.16
N SER A 23 -11.37 -19.42 27.88
CA SER A 23 -12.58 -20.11 27.47
C SER A 23 -12.59 -21.56 27.96
N GLY A 24 -13.64 -21.95 28.68
CA GLY A 24 -13.80 -23.28 29.28
C GLY A 24 -13.10 -23.48 30.63
N SER A 25 -12.72 -22.41 31.34
CA SER A 25 -12.11 -22.50 32.68
C SER A 25 -13.07 -22.98 33.79
N GLY A 26 -14.38 -22.91 33.55
CA GLY A 26 -15.40 -23.33 34.53
C GLY A 26 -15.27 -22.60 35.87
N PRO A 27 -15.46 -23.27 37.01
CA PRO A 27 -15.36 -22.66 38.35
C PRO A 27 -14.00 -22.01 38.66
N LYS A 28 -12.92 -22.42 37.98
CA LYS A 28 -11.56 -21.86 38.16
C LYS A 28 -11.32 -20.59 37.36
N ALA A 29 -12.32 -20.10 36.61
CA ALA A 29 -12.20 -18.90 35.80
C ALA A 29 -11.77 -17.66 36.60
N PRO A 30 -12.30 -17.37 37.81
CA PRO A 30 -11.89 -16.21 38.58
C PRO A 30 -10.40 -16.23 38.96
N ASP A 31 -9.91 -17.37 39.45
CA ASP A 31 -8.51 -17.53 39.85
C ASP A 31 -7.57 -17.42 38.66
N ALA A 32 -7.91 -18.09 37.55
CA ALA A 32 -7.13 -18.05 36.33
C ALA A 32 -7.10 -16.65 35.71
N LEU A 33 -8.22 -15.92 35.77
CA LEU A 33 -8.32 -14.53 35.34
C LEU A 33 -7.47 -13.63 36.23
N GLN A 34 -7.53 -13.79 37.56
CA GLN A 34 -6.72 -13.02 38.49
C GLN A 34 -5.23 -13.26 38.26
N ALA A 35 -4.81 -14.51 38.12
CA ALA A 35 -3.42 -14.88 37.87
C ALA A 35 -2.93 -14.38 36.50
N LEU A 36 -3.74 -14.49 35.45
CA LEU A 36 -3.41 -13.96 34.12
C LEU A 36 -3.33 -12.43 34.14
N PHE A 37 -4.25 -11.76 34.85
CA PHE A 37 -4.23 -10.32 34.99
C PHE A 37 -2.96 -9.83 35.69
N LYS A 38 -2.52 -10.49 36.77
CA LYS A 38 -1.25 -10.20 37.45
C LYS A 38 -0.02 -10.37 36.56
N LEU A 39 -0.10 -11.21 35.51
CA LEU A 39 1.00 -11.36 34.54
C LEU A 39 0.99 -10.27 33.47
N LEU A 40 -0.18 -9.77 33.09
CA LEU A 40 -0.33 -8.78 32.02
C LEU A 40 -0.26 -7.34 32.54
N PHE A 41 -0.57 -7.12 33.83
CA PHE A 41 -0.66 -5.81 34.43
C PHE A 41 -0.05 -5.79 35.83
N VAL A 42 0.52 -4.65 36.20
CA VAL A 42 1.07 -4.36 37.53
C VAL A 42 0.42 -3.10 38.08
N LEU A 43 0.23 -3.03 39.40
CA LEU A 43 -0.28 -1.82 40.05
C LEU A 43 0.88 -0.82 40.15
N ASP A 44 0.72 0.36 39.56
CA ASP A 44 1.62 1.48 39.80
C ASP A 44 1.20 2.14 41.12
N GLU A 45 2.01 1.95 42.16
CA GLU A 45 1.74 2.43 43.52
C GLU A 45 1.63 3.96 43.60
N GLN A 46 2.31 4.69 42.71
CA GLN A 46 2.28 6.16 42.72
C GLN A 46 0.96 6.71 42.17
N SER A 47 0.43 6.08 41.13
CA SER A 47 -0.83 6.52 40.51
C SER A 47 -2.07 5.78 41.03
N GLY A 48 -1.87 4.66 41.74
CA GLY A 48 -2.93 3.74 42.13
C GLY A 48 -3.62 3.06 40.94
N LYS A 49 -3.04 3.16 39.73
CA LYS A 49 -3.61 2.61 38.49
C LYS A 49 -2.85 1.37 38.05
N PHE A 50 -3.54 0.46 37.38
CA PHE A 50 -2.87 -0.65 36.71
C PHE A 50 -2.15 -0.13 35.46
N VAL A 51 -0.92 -0.57 35.26
CA VAL A 51 -0.14 -0.34 34.05
C VAL A 51 0.27 -1.67 33.44
N LYS A 52 0.69 -1.68 32.18
CA LYS A 52 1.15 -2.90 31.51
C LYS A 52 2.36 -3.48 32.24
N SER A 53 2.36 -4.79 32.43
CA SER A 53 3.50 -5.48 32.99
C SER A 53 4.71 -5.41 32.03
N PRO A 54 5.95 -5.61 32.55
CA PRO A 54 7.13 -5.75 31.71
C PRO A 54 6.96 -6.82 30.62
N LEU A 55 6.32 -7.95 30.94
CA LEU A 55 6.03 -9.02 29.99
C LEU A 55 5.20 -8.51 28.80
N LEU A 56 4.11 -7.80 29.07
CA LEU A 56 3.24 -7.28 28.03
C LEU A 56 3.91 -6.17 27.20
N LEU A 57 4.73 -5.32 27.83
CA LEU A 57 5.54 -4.32 27.14
C LEU A 57 6.58 -4.97 26.22
N ILE A 58 7.25 -6.03 26.66
CA ILE A 58 8.22 -6.78 25.85
C ILE A 58 7.54 -7.39 24.63
N LEU A 59 6.36 -8.02 24.79
CA LEU A 59 5.59 -8.52 23.65
C LEU A 59 5.27 -7.39 22.65
N LYS A 60 4.70 -6.28 23.13
CA LYS A 60 4.31 -5.13 22.29
C LYS A 60 5.50 -4.54 21.55
N ASN A 61 6.61 -4.28 22.26
CA ASN A 61 7.81 -3.66 21.69
C ASN A 61 8.50 -4.55 20.65
N ASN A 62 8.23 -5.86 20.68
CA ASN A 62 8.72 -6.81 19.68
C ASN A 62 7.70 -7.09 18.56
N GLY A 63 6.66 -6.27 18.43
CA GLY A 63 5.64 -6.38 17.38
C GLY A 63 4.67 -7.55 17.58
N MET A 64 4.63 -8.14 18.78
CA MET A 64 3.69 -9.22 19.10
C MET A 64 2.45 -8.66 19.78
N SER A 65 1.30 -8.88 19.14
CA SER A 65 0.01 -8.49 19.70
C SER A 65 -0.51 -9.54 20.67
N LEU A 66 -1.31 -9.11 21.66
CA LEU A 66 -2.04 -10.08 22.50
C LEU A 66 -3.04 -10.91 21.67
N THR A 67 -3.46 -10.41 20.51
CA THR A 67 -4.28 -11.19 19.56
C THR A 67 -3.53 -12.43 19.07
N THR A 68 -2.27 -12.28 18.65
CA THR A 68 -1.40 -13.41 18.24
C THR A 68 -1.22 -14.42 19.37
N ILE A 69 -0.91 -13.92 20.58
CA ILE A 69 -0.73 -14.76 21.77
C ILE A 69 -2.04 -15.47 22.17
N SER A 70 -3.17 -14.76 22.14
CA SER A 70 -4.49 -15.34 22.47
C SER A 70 -5.00 -16.32 21.43
N SER A 71 -4.58 -16.19 20.16
CA SER A 71 -4.84 -17.20 19.15
C SER A 71 -4.16 -18.51 19.54
N ILE A 72 -2.87 -18.45 19.89
CA ILE A 72 -2.07 -19.62 20.29
C ILE A 72 -2.61 -20.26 21.58
N LEU A 73 -2.84 -19.41 22.60
CA LEU A 73 -3.26 -19.83 23.94
C LEU A 73 -4.78 -20.01 24.08
N GLY A 74 -5.55 -19.88 23.00
CA GLY A 74 -7.01 -20.03 23.03
C GLY A 74 -7.40 -21.38 23.62
N GLY A 75 -8.26 -21.38 24.64
CA GLY A 75 -8.65 -22.61 25.34
C GLY A 75 -7.60 -23.18 26.30
N ALA A 76 -6.63 -22.38 26.76
CA ALA A 76 -5.72 -22.77 27.85
C ALA A 76 -6.44 -22.95 29.20
N LYS A 77 -7.66 -22.41 29.33
CA LYS A 77 -8.53 -22.58 30.50
C LYS A 77 -7.80 -22.10 31.78
N ALA A 78 -7.96 -22.84 32.88
CA ALA A 78 -7.32 -22.53 34.15
C ALA A 78 -5.77 -22.53 34.10
N LYS A 79 -5.15 -23.16 33.09
CA LYS A 79 -3.70 -23.20 32.90
C LYS A 79 -3.16 -22.02 32.08
N ALA A 80 -4.00 -21.07 31.72
CA ALA A 80 -3.62 -19.88 30.95
C ALA A 80 -2.40 -19.11 31.50
N PRO A 81 -2.29 -18.84 32.81
CA PRO A 81 -1.13 -18.12 33.35
C PRO A 81 0.19 -18.88 33.11
N ASP A 82 0.18 -20.19 33.32
CA ASP A 82 1.36 -21.04 33.16
C ASP A 82 1.74 -21.19 31.69
N ALA A 83 0.75 -21.38 30.82
CA ALA A 83 0.95 -21.47 29.39
C ALA A 83 1.52 -20.15 28.80
N LEU A 84 1.07 -18.99 29.28
CA LEU A 84 1.62 -17.69 28.91
C LEU A 84 3.08 -17.55 29.35
N LYS A 85 3.41 -17.92 30.59
CA LYS A 85 4.79 -17.88 31.10
C LYS A 85 5.71 -18.79 30.28
N ALA A 86 5.28 -20.02 30.02
CA ALA A 86 6.06 -20.99 29.26
C ALA A 86 6.26 -20.53 27.80
N LEU A 87 5.21 -20.02 27.15
CA LEU A 87 5.32 -19.46 25.80
C LEU A 87 6.26 -18.25 25.77
N PHE A 88 6.19 -17.35 26.76
CA PHE A 88 7.09 -16.21 26.86
C PHE A 88 8.55 -16.65 26.98
N LYS A 89 8.85 -17.66 27.81
CA LYS A 89 10.20 -18.23 27.96
C LYS A 89 10.74 -18.88 26.67
N LEU A 90 9.88 -19.39 25.80
CA LEU A 90 10.30 -19.90 24.48
C LEU A 90 10.59 -18.77 23.48
N LEU A 91 9.89 -17.65 23.58
CA LEU A 91 10.02 -16.52 22.66
C LEU A 91 11.13 -15.54 23.06
N PHE A 92 11.48 -15.51 24.34
CA PHE A 92 12.46 -14.59 24.91
C PHE A 92 13.39 -15.28 25.90
N VAL A 93 14.66 -14.87 25.88
CA VAL A 93 15.68 -15.28 26.85
C VAL A 93 16.13 -14.06 27.63
N LEU A 94 16.46 -14.24 28.90
CA LEU A 94 17.05 -13.19 29.72
C LEU A 94 18.54 -13.12 29.37
N ASP A 95 18.99 -11.96 28.90
CA ASP A 95 20.40 -11.69 28.73
C ASP A 95 20.99 -11.32 30.11
N GLU A 96 21.80 -12.24 30.67
CA GLU A 96 22.38 -12.10 32.00
C GLU A 96 23.34 -10.91 32.12
N GLN A 97 23.93 -10.46 31.01
CA GLN A 97 24.90 -9.36 31.03
C GLN A 97 24.24 -8.00 31.23
N ASN A 98 23.02 -7.82 30.73
CA ASN A 98 22.30 -6.55 30.81
C ASN A 98 20.96 -6.64 31.56
N GLY A 99 20.58 -7.83 32.02
CA GLY A 99 19.34 -8.09 32.75
C GLY A 99 18.06 -7.86 31.93
N LYS A 100 18.14 -7.82 30.59
CA LYS A 100 17.00 -7.55 29.71
C LYS A 100 16.59 -8.80 28.94
N PHE A 101 15.30 -8.90 28.63
CA PHE A 101 14.81 -9.94 27.73
C PHE A 101 15.13 -9.59 26.28
N VAL A 102 15.80 -10.51 25.60
CA VAL A 102 16.08 -10.46 24.17
C VAL A 102 15.32 -11.59 23.45
N LYS A 103 15.14 -11.48 22.14
CA LYS A 103 14.46 -12.51 21.35
C LYS A 103 15.23 -13.83 21.46
N SER A 104 14.52 -14.93 21.66
CA SER A 104 15.15 -16.25 21.67
C SER A 104 15.72 -16.62 20.29
N PRO A 105 16.67 -17.57 20.23
CA PRO A 105 17.15 -18.12 18.96
C PRO A 105 16.00 -18.59 18.06
N LEU A 106 14.97 -19.23 18.61
CA LEU A 106 13.76 -19.64 17.89
C LEU A 106 13.10 -18.46 17.16
N LEU A 107 12.86 -17.36 17.87
CA LEU A 107 12.18 -16.20 17.30
C LEU A 107 13.05 -15.46 16.27
N LEU A 108 14.37 -15.42 16.49
CA LEU A 108 15.33 -14.89 15.52
C LEU A 108 15.38 -15.73 14.25
N THR A 109 15.44 -17.06 14.37
CA THR A 109 15.43 -17.99 13.23
C THR A 109 14.17 -17.84 12.39
N LEU A 110 12.98 -17.76 13.02
CA LEU A 110 11.73 -17.50 12.29
C LEU A 110 11.80 -16.18 11.52
N LYS A 111 12.24 -15.10 12.17
CA LYS A 111 12.34 -13.77 11.56
C LYS A 111 13.33 -13.76 10.39
N ASN A 112 14.51 -14.35 10.56
CA ASN A 112 15.58 -14.37 9.55
C ASN A 112 15.17 -15.17 8.31
N ASN A 113 14.25 -16.12 8.46
CA ASN A 113 13.69 -16.90 7.36
C ASN A 113 12.36 -16.34 6.83
N GLY A 114 11.98 -15.10 7.20
CA GLY A 114 10.76 -14.46 6.71
C GLY A 114 9.45 -15.06 7.24
N ILE A 115 9.51 -15.93 8.25
CA ILE A 115 8.35 -16.57 8.84
C ILE A 115 7.85 -15.72 10.01
N SER A 116 6.66 -15.14 9.86
CA SER A 116 6.06 -14.34 10.92
C SER A 116 5.47 -15.22 12.02
N LEU A 117 5.51 -14.75 13.27
CA LEU A 117 4.80 -15.41 14.37
C LEU A 117 3.28 -15.44 14.13
N THR A 118 2.73 -14.50 13.35
CA THR A 118 1.33 -14.53 12.93
C THR A 118 1.02 -15.78 12.10
N THR A 119 1.89 -16.13 11.15
CA THR A 119 1.79 -17.36 10.34
C THR A 119 1.81 -18.60 11.22
N ILE A 120 2.71 -18.65 12.21
CA ILE A 120 2.79 -19.74 13.18
C ILE A 120 1.56 -19.78 14.10
N SER A 121 1.08 -18.62 14.54
CA SER A 121 -0.10 -18.49 15.42
C SER A 121 -1.40 -18.94 14.77
N SER A 122 -1.47 -18.90 13.43
CA SER A 122 -2.59 -19.43 12.66
C SER A 122 -2.62 -20.96 12.72
N ILE A 123 -1.45 -21.61 12.55
CA ILE A 123 -1.31 -23.07 12.65
C ILE A 123 -1.59 -23.53 14.08
N LEU A 124 -0.97 -22.88 15.06
CA LEU A 124 -1.10 -23.16 16.49
C LEU A 124 -2.35 -22.56 17.13
N SER A 125 -3.32 -22.10 16.34
CA SER A 125 -4.51 -21.47 16.89
C SER A 125 -5.31 -22.49 17.71
N ARG A 126 -5.71 -22.10 18.93
CA ARG A 126 -6.42 -22.93 19.92
C ARG A 126 -5.63 -24.12 20.47
N THR A 127 -4.30 -24.07 20.47
CA THR A 127 -3.49 -25.08 21.15
C THR A 127 -3.69 -25.07 22.67
N GLY A 128 -3.97 -23.89 23.24
CA GLY A 128 -4.23 -23.73 24.66
C GLY A 128 -2.99 -24.01 25.51
N ALA A 129 -3.11 -24.84 26.54
CA ALA A 129 -2.03 -25.08 27.50
C ALA A 129 -0.80 -25.79 26.91
N LYS A 130 -0.98 -26.53 25.79
CA LYS A 130 0.11 -27.24 25.08
C LYS A 130 0.85 -26.35 24.07
N ALA A 131 0.52 -25.06 24.02
CA ALA A 131 1.08 -24.13 23.04
C ALA A 131 2.62 -24.08 23.02
N PRO A 132 3.30 -24.05 24.19
CA PRO A 132 4.77 -24.05 24.20
C PRO A 132 5.33 -25.31 23.51
N ASP A 133 4.83 -26.48 23.90
CA ASP A 133 5.29 -27.77 23.36
C ASP A 133 5.03 -27.88 21.85
N ALA A 134 3.84 -27.45 21.39
CA ALA A 134 3.48 -27.49 19.98
C ALA A 134 4.29 -26.49 19.14
N LEU A 135 4.60 -25.30 19.68
CA LEU A 135 5.49 -24.34 19.02
C LEU A 135 6.89 -24.94 18.87
N GLN A 136 7.41 -25.56 19.93
CA GLN A 136 8.72 -26.18 19.89
C GLN A 136 8.75 -27.34 18.90
N ALA A 137 7.77 -28.25 18.95
CA ALA A 137 7.67 -29.37 18.01
C ALA A 137 7.56 -28.92 16.55
N LEU A 138 6.78 -27.87 16.27
CA LEU A 138 6.67 -27.29 14.92
C LEU A 138 7.99 -26.65 14.48
N PHE A 139 8.70 -25.97 15.39
CA PHE A 139 10.01 -25.40 15.11
C PHE A 139 11.03 -26.48 14.74
N LYS A 140 11.11 -27.58 15.52
CA LYS A 140 11.98 -28.74 15.24
C LYS A 140 11.73 -29.38 13.88
N LEU A 141 10.49 -29.32 13.41
CA LEU A 141 10.13 -29.87 12.10
C LEU A 141 10.58 -28.99 10.94
N LEU A 142 10.61 -27.67 11.16
CA LEU A 142 10.95 -26.67 10.14
C LEU A 142 12.44 -26.29 10.13
N PHE A 143 13.13 -26.48 11.25
CA PHE A 143 14.51 -26.06 11.45
C PHE A 143 15.29 -27.10 12.24
N ASP A 144 16.58 -27.20 11.93
CA ASP A 144 17.55 -27.90 12.77
C ASP A 144 17.72 -27.15 14.09
N GLU A 145 17.64 -27.87 15.22
CA GLU A 145 17.70 -27.26 16.55
C GLU A 145 19.09 -26.73 16.92
N GLN A 146 20.16 -27.30 16.36
CA GLN A 146 21.52 -27.00 16.77
C GLN A 146 22.03 -25.70 16.15
N ASN A 147 21.72 -25.49 14.86
CA ASN A 147 22.25 -24.35 14.10
C ASN A 147 21.16 -23.42 13.52
N GLY A 148 19.88 -23.77 13.68
CA GLY A 148 18.76 -22.97 13.16
C GLY A 148 18.65 -22.95 11.63
N THR A 149 19.34 -23.87 10.94
CA THR A 149 19.22 -24.04 9.49
C THR A 149 17.85 -24.63 9.12
N LYS A 150 17.39 -24.35 7.90
CA LYS A 150 16.10 -24.88 7.42
C LYS A 150 16.20 -26.41 7.33
N SER A 151 15.15 -27.10 7.75
CA SER A 151 15.03 -28.55 7.53
C SER A 151 14.78 -28.87 6.06
N ASP A 152 15.04 -30.12 5.65
CA ASP A 152 14.73 -30.61 4.31
C ASP A 152 13.25 -30.42 3.93
N ILE A 153 12.35 -30.45 4.91
CA ILE A 153 10.91 -30.20 4.71
C ILE A 153 10.70 -28.76 4.22
N LEU A 154 11.26 -27.78 4.92
CA LEU A 154 11.08 -26.38 4.56
C LEU A 154 11.80 -26.04 3.25
N ILE A 155 13.01 -26.57 3.04
CA ILE A 155 13.76 -26.42 1.78
C ILE A 155 12.97 -26.99 0.60
N THR A 156 12.38 -28.18 0.77
CA THR A 156 11.58 -28.83 -0.27
C THR A 156 10.33 -28.03 -0.61
N PHE A 157 9.61 -27.49 0.38
CA PHE A 157 8.47 -26.60 0.10
C PHE A 157 8.89 -25.38 -0.71
N GLU A 158 9.96 -24.68 -0.29
CA GLU A 158 10.44 -23.47 -0.97
C GLU A 158 10.91 -23.74 -2.39
N LYS A 159 11.68 -24.82 -2.63
CA LYS A 159 12.14 -25.22 -3.96
C LYS A 159 10.99 -25.53 -4.92
N ASN A 160 9.84 -25.96 -4.39
CA ASN A 160 8.65 -26.25 -5.17
C ASN A 160 7.63 -25.10 -5.18
N GLY A 161 8.06 -23.88 -4.80
CA GLY A 161 7.21 -22.68 -4.84
C GLY A 161 6.07 -22.66 -3.81
N VAL A 162 6.13 -23.53 -2.80
CA VAL A 162 5.13 -23.61 -1.74
C VAL A 162 5.58 -22.75 -0.56
N ASN A 163 4.86 -21.67 -0.29
CA ASN A 163 5.15 -20.81 0.85
C ASN A 163 4.48 -21.35 2.13
N ILE A 164 5.16 -21.21 3.27
CA ILE A 164 4.61 -21.51 4.61
C ILE A 164 3.29 -20.78 4.90
N ALA A 165 3.00 -19.65 4.24
CA ALA A 165 1.71 -18.96 4.33
C ALA A 165 0.56 -19.78 3.75
N ASN A 166 0.76 -20.46 2.62
CA ASN A 166 -0.25 -21.36 2.02
C ASN A 166 -0.49 -22.57 2.94
N ILE A 167 0.60 -23.15 3.45
CA ILE A 167 0.55 -24.25 4.41
C ILE A 167 -0.15 -23.83 5.71
N SER A 168 0.12 -22.62 6.19
CA SER A 168 -0.53 -22.05 7.38
C SER A 168 -2.04 -21.85 7.21
N SER A 169 -2.48 -21.53 5.99
CA SER A 169 -3.90 -21.46 5.65
C SER A 169 -4.55 -22.85 5.71
N ILE A 170 -3.91 -23.87 5.14
CA ILE A 170 -4.41 -25.25 5.15
C ILE A 170 -4.46 -25.80 6.59
N LEU A 171 -3.36 -25.64 7.34
CA LEU A 171 -3.19 -26.11 8.72
C LEU A 171 -3.77 -25.16 9.77
N HIS A 172 -4.58 -24.17 9.36
CA HIS A 172 -5.18 -23.23 10.31
C HIS A 172 -5.93 -23.99 11.40
N ARG A 173 -5.60 -23.74 12.68
CA ARG A 173 -6.11 -24.43 13.87
C ARG A 173 -5.76 -25.92 13.97
N ALA A 174 -4.66 -26.38 13.35
CA ALA A 174 -4.11 -27.71 13.66
C ALA A 174 -3.72 -27.84 15.16
N GLY A 175 -3.38 -26.71 15.79
CA GLY A 175 -3.26 -26.59 17.23
C GLY A 175 -2.11 -27.46 17.78
N ALA A 176 -2.42 -28.33 18.74
CA ALA A 176 -1.43 -29.21 19.38
C ALA A 176 -0.82 -30.25 18.42
N LYS A 177 -1.50 -30.56 17.31
CA LYS A 177 -1.05 -31.52 16.28
C LYS A 177 -0.32 -30.85 15.11
N ALA A 178 0.01 -29.56 15.22
CA ALA A 178 0.58 -28.79 14.13
C ALA A 178 1.77 -29.44 13.42
N SER A 179 2.73 -29.98 14.17
CA SER A 179 3.89 -30.69 13.60
C SER A 179 3.48 -31.99 12.91
N GLU A 180 2.65 -32.82 13.55
CA GLU A 180 2.15 -34.08 12.99
C GLU A 180 1.39 -33.84 11.68
N SER A 181 0.48 -32.86 11.67
CA SER A 181 -0.33 -32.53 10.51
C SER A 181 0.46 -31.87 9.38
N LEU A 182 1.48 -31.06 9.72
CA LEU A 182 2.42 -30.55 8.71
C LEU A 182 3.22 -31.69 8.08
N LYS A 183 3.73 -32.62 8.88
CA LYS A 183 4.47 -33.77 8.37
C LYS A 183 3.58 -34.68 7.52
N ALA A 184 2.37 -34.98 7.97
CA ALA A 184 1.43 -35.78 7.21
C ALA A 184 1.07 -35.12 5.87
N LEU A 185 0.83 -33.81 5.85
CA LEU A 185 0.58 -33.06 4.61
C LEU A 185 1.80 -33.09 3.68
N PHE A 186 3.00 -32.91 4.23
CA PHE A 186 4.26 -33.00 3.49
C PHE A 186 4.41 -34.39 2.84
N ASP A 187 4.13 -35.47 3.57
CA ASP A 187 4.24 -36.85 3.07
C ASP A 187 3.19 -37.19 2.00
N GLN A 188 2.08 -36.46 1.92
CA GLN A 188 1.15 -36.56 0.80
C GLN A 188 1.67 -35.84 -0.45
N LEU A 189 2.42 -34.74 -0.28
CA LEU A 189 2.88 -33.87 -1.37
C LEU A 189 4.24 -34.28 -1.93
N PHE A 190 5.07 -34.92 -1.12
CA PHE A 190 6.43 -35.28 -1.47
C PHE A 190 6.72 -36.71 -1.04
N THR A 191 7.54 -37.39 -1.83
CA THR A 191 8.08 -38.71 -1.48
C THR A 191 9.59 -38.63 -1.42
N LYS A 192 10.20 -39.49 -0.61
CA LYS A 192 11.66 -39.57 -0.49
C LYS A 192 12.20 -40.53 -1.56
N GLN A 193 13.15 -40.06 -2.37
CA GLN A 193 13.87 -40.86 -3.36
C GLN A 193 15.37 -40.72 -3.10
N GLY A 194 15.98 -41.74 -2.49
CA GLY A 194 17.34 -41.63 -1.95
C GLY A 194 17.40 -40.58 -0.83
N ASP A 195 18.33 -39.64 -0.95
CA ASP A 195 18.53 -38.56 0.04
C ASP A 195 17.76 -37.27 -0.27
N ILE A 196 16.97 -37.24 -1.35
CA ILE A 196 16.19 -36.06 -1.75
C ILE A 196 14.69 -36.31 -1.68
N TYR A 197 13.92 -35.25 -1.47
CA TYR A 197 12.48 -35.26 -1.63
C TYR A 197 12.11 -34.82 -3.05
N VAL A 198 11.25 -35.60 -3.68
CA VAL A 198 10.66 -35.29 -5.00
C VAL A 198 9.16 -35.16 -4.86
N LYS A 199 8.51 -34.48 -5.81
CA LYS A 199 7.04 -34.36 -5.83
C LYS A 199 6.41 -35.76 -5.83
N SER A 200 5.36 -35.94 -5.03
CA SER A 200 4.62 -37.19 -5.01
C SER A 200 3.87 -37.39 -6.34
N LYS A 201 3.52 -38.65 -6.65
CA LYS A 201 2.65 -38.96 -7.80
C LYS A 201 1.35 -38.16 -7.75
N LEU A 202 0.79 -37.96 -6.55
CA LEU A 202 -0.40 -37.14 -6.32
C LEU A 202 -0.19 -35.69 -6.78
N LEU A 203 0.92 -35.06 -6.36
CA LEU A 203 1.18 -33.65 -6.70
C LEU A 203 1.48 -33.48 -8.20
N LEU A 204 2.25 -34.40 -8.79
CA LEU A 204 2.53 -34.40 -10.23
C LEU A 204 1.23 -34.48 -11.05
N ILE A 205 0.33 -35.42 -10.71
CA ILE A 205 -0.96 -35.55 -11.40
C ILE A 205 -1.80 -34.28 -11.28
N LEU A 206 -1.82 -33.63 -10.12
CA LEU A 206 -2.55 -32.37 -9.96
C LEU A 206 -1.99 -31.27 -10.88
N GLU A 207 -0.67 -31.08 -10.88
CA GLU A 207 0.00 -30.06 -11.69
C GLU A 207 -0.10 -30.32 -13.19
N ASP A 208 0.05 -31.57 -13.63
CA ASP A 208 -0.10 -31.98 -15.04
C ASP A 208 -1.52 -31.71 -15.58
N ASN A 209 -2.50 -31.60 -14.68
CA ASN A 209 -3.88 -31.25 -15.00
C ASN A 209 -4.22 -29.78 -14.68
N GLY A 210 -3.21 -28.94 -14.47
CA GLY A 210 -3.37 -27.50 -14.22
C GLY A 210 -4.00 -27.15 -12.86
N ILE A 211 -3.99 -28.09 -11.91
CA ILE A 211 -4.50 -27.90 -10.54
C ILE A 211 -3.31 -27.66 -9.62
N PHE A 212 -3.05 -26.39 -9.30
CA PHE A 212 -1.92 -26.02 -8.47
C PHE A 212 -2.28 -25.99 -6.98
N LEU A 213 -1.27 -26.11 -6.12
CA LEU A 213 -1.44 -25.99 -4.67
C LEU A 213 -2.08 -24.68 -4.23
N SER A 214 -1.92 -23.60 -4.99
CA SER A 214 -2.62 -22.33 -4.75
C SER A 214 -4.14 -22.49 -4.87
N ASN A 215 -4.64 -23.24 -5.86
CA ASN A 215 -6.06 -23.53 -6.03
C ASN A 215 -6.58 -24.41 -4.88
N ILE A 216 -5.81 -25.44 -4.52
CA ILE A 216 -6.15 -26.39 -3.46
C ILE A 216 -6.13 -25.72 -2.08
N SER A 217 -5.19 -24.81 -1.83
CA SER A 217 -5.06 -24.13 -0.54
C SER A 217 -6.29 -23.30 -0.18
N GLY A 218 -7.02 -22.79 -1.19
CA GLY A 218 -8.28 -22.09 -0.97
C GLY A 218 -9.37 -23.01 -0.42
N ILE A 219 -9.64 -24.13 -1.10
CA ILE A 219 -10.68 -25.07 -0.67
C ILE A 219 -10.32 -25.81 0.63
N LEU A 220 -9.03 -26.13 0.83
CA LEU A 220 -8.51 -26.76 2.05
C LEU A 220 -8.22 -25.77 3.19
N ASN A 221 -8.48 -24.47 3.02
CA ASN A 221 -8.26 -23.50 4.09
C ASN A 221 -9.05 -23.88 5.35
N GLY A 222 -8.37 -24.02 6.48
CA GLY A 222 -8.97 -24.45 7.74
C GLY A 222 -9.16 -25.97 7.88
N ALA A 223 -8.49 -26.80 7.07
CA ALA A 223 -8.47 -28.25 7.27
C ALA A 223 -7.78 -28.66 8.59
N GLY A 224 -6.85 -27.85 9.08
CA GLY A 224 -6.25 -27.99 10.40
C GLY A 224 -5.52 -29.31 10.55
N ASP A 225 -5.90 -30.09 11.55
CA ASP A 225 -5.24 -31.37 11.82
C ASP A 225 -5.56 -32.48 10.80
N ARG A 226 -6.57 -32.25 9.95
CA ARG A 226 -7.04 -33.18 8.89
C ARG A 226 -6.58 -32.81 7.48
N ALA A 227 -5.53 -31.98 7.37
CA ALA A 227 -5.09 -31.45 6.09
C ALA A 227 -4.69 -32.53 5.07
N ALA A 228 -3.98 -33.57 5.52
CA ALA A 228 -3.54 -34.66 4.67
C ALA A 228 -4.72 -35.49 4.17
N GLU A 229 -5.66 -35.83 5.07
CA GLU A 229 -6.87 -36.57 4.73
C GLU A 229 -7.78 -35.78 3.78
N ALA A 230 -7.92 -34.48 4.01
CA ALA A 230 -8.73 -33.60 3.17
C ALA A 230 -8.14 -33.44 1.76
N LEU A 231 -6.81 -33.30 1.65
CA LEU A 231 -6.11 -33.30 0.37
C LEU A 231 -6.34 -34.61 -0.40
N LYS A 232 -6.15 -35.74 0.28
CA LYS A 232 -6.35 -37.06 -0.32
C LYS A 232 -7.80 -37.27 -0.77
N ALA A 233 -8.78 -36.94 0.08
CA ALA A 233 -10.19 -37.05 -0.27
C ALA A 233 -10.59 -36.14 -1.43
N LEU A 234 -9.99 -34.95 -1.54
CA LEU A 234 -10.19 -34.06 -2.68
C LEU A 234 -9.57 -34.65 -3.96
N PHE A 235 -8.37 -35.21 -3.87
CA PHE A 235 -7.72 -35.88 -4.98
C PHE A 235 -8.54 -37.07 -5.50
N GLU A 236 -9.03 -37.94 -4.61
CA GLU A 236 -9.90 -39.08 -4.95
C GLU A 236 -11.27 -38.67 -5.53
N GLN A 237 -11.69 -37.42 -5.28
CA GLN A 237 -12.89 -36.85 -5.90
C GLN A 237 -12.65 -36.37 -7.33
N LEU A 238 -11.40 -36.00 -7.66
CA LEU A 238 -10.98 -35.47 -8.96
C LEU A 238 -10.42 -36.58 -9.87
N PHE A 239 -9.81 -37.62 -9.30
CA PHE A 239 -9.17 -38.71 -10.02
C PHE A 239 -9.66 -40.07 -9.52
N LYS A 240 -9.67 -41.06 -10.41
CA LYS A 240 -9.99 -42.45 -10.09
C LYS A 240 -8.78 -43.33 -10.33
N VAL A 241 -8.63 -44.36 -9.51
CA VAL A 241 -7.65 -45.42 -9.74
C VAL A 241 -8.08 -46.24 -10.95
N GLN A 242 -7.16 -46.43 -11.90
CA GLN A 242 -7.34 -47.36 -13.02
C GLN A 242 -6.03 -48.11 -13.24
N GLY A 243 -6.02 -49.41 -12.94
CA GLY A 243 -4.80 -50.20 -12.89
C GLY A 243 -3.80 -49.64 -11.87
N GLU A 244 -2.55 -49.46 -12.28
CA GLU A 244 -1.49 -48.83 -11.47
C GLU A 244 -1.49 -47.29 -11.55
N GLY A 245 -2.37 -46.72 -12.38
CA GLY A 245 -2.44 -45.29 -12.68
C GLY A 245 -3.65 -44.58 -12.06
N TYR A 246 -3.73 -43.29 -12.36
CA TYR A 246 -4.89 -42.46 -12.08
C TYR A 246 -5.40 -41.88 -13.38
N VAL A 247 -6.73 -41.84 -13.53
CA VAL A 247 -7.41 -41.17 -14.62
C VAL A 247 -8.34 -40.10 -14.08
N LYS A 248 -8.65 -39.11 -14.90
CA LYS A 248 -9.62 -38.06 -14.54
C LYS A 248 -10.95 -38.69 -14.16
N SER A 249 -11.53 -38.25 -13.06
CA SER A 249 -12.89 -38.65 -12.68
C SER A 249 -13.90 -38.10 -13.69
N LYS A 250 -15.11 -38.70 -13.73
CA LYS A 250 -16.24 -38.14 -14.49
C LYS A 250 -16.52 -36.67 -14.12
N LEU A 251 -16.38 -36.32 -12.83
CA LEU A 251 -16.55 -34.94 -12.36
C LEU A 251 -15.56 -33.99 -13.06
N LEU A 252 -14.28 -34.38 -13.08
CA LEU A 252 -13.21 -33.56 -13.66
C LEU A 252 -13.39 -33.40 -15.18
N LEU A 253 -13.68 -34.49 -15.89
CA LEU A 253 -13.95 -34.47 -17.33
C LEU A 253 -15.15 -33.57 -17.66
N THR A 254 -16.25 -33.69 -16.93
CA THR A 254 -17.43 -32.84 -17.14
C THR A 254 -17.14 -31.36 -16.92
N LEU A 255 -16.30 -30.99 -15.94
CA LEU A 255 -15.91 -29.59 -15.75
C LEU A 255 -15.10 -29.06 -16.95
N GLU A 256 -14.17 -29.86 -17.48
CA GLU A 256 -13.34 -29.50 -18.64
C GLU A 256 -14.17 -29.37 -19.92
N GLU A 257 -15.05 -30.35 -20.20
CA GLU A 257 -15.95 -30.36 -21.36
C GLU A 257 -16.89 -29.14 -21.38
N ASN A 258 -17.26 -28.64 -20.20
CA ASN A 258 -18.10 -27.45 -20.06
C ASN A 258 -17.30 -26.16 -19.88
N GLY A 259 -15.97 -26.19 -20.02
CA GLY A 259 -15.11 -25.00 -19.93
C GLY A 259 -15.08 -24.33 -18.55
N ILE A 260 -15.43 -25.06 -17.48
CA ILE A 260 -15.47 -24.52 -16.11
C ILE A 260 -14.09 -24.59 -15.49
N SER A 261 -13.45 -23.44 -15.27
CA SER A 261 -12.11 -23.38 -14.66
C SER A 261 -12.11 -23.70 -13.17
N PHE A 262 -11.01 -24.28 -12.66
CA PHE A 262 -10.82 -24.56 -11.23
C PHE A 262 -10.94 -23.32 -10.35
N ASN A 263 -10.44 -22.16 -10.83
CA ASN A 263 -10.61 -20.90 -10.11
C ASN A 263 -12.08 -20.55 -9.88
N THR A 264 -12.95 -20.85 -10.85
CA THR A 264 -14.39 -20.60 -10.73
C THR A 264 -15.02 -21.59 -9.76
N ILE A 265 -14.84 -22.89 -9.98
CA ILE A 265 -15.53 -23.92 -9.19
C ILE A 265 -14.98 -24.08 -7.76
N PHE A 266 -13.66 -23.93 -7.53
CA PHE A 266 -13.07 -24.06 -6.18
C PHE A 266 -13.21 -22.81 -5.32
N SER A 267 -13.42 -21.64 -5.93
CA SER A 267 -13.61 -20.41 -5.14
C SER A 267 -14.89 -20.42 -4.30
N ILE A 268 -15.96 -21.06 -4.79
CA ILE A 268 -17.24 -21.16 -4.06
C ILE A 268 -17.07 -21.95 -2.75
N PRO A 269 -16.57 -23.20 -2.74
CA PRO A 269 -16.30 -23.96 -1.52
C PRO A 269 -14.98 -23.58 -0.84
N SER A 270 -14.33 -22.47 -1.22
CA SER A 270 -13.13 -21.97 -0.53
C SER A 270 -13.40 -21.84 0.98
N GLY A 271 -12.49 -22.33 1.83
CA GLY A 271 -12.68 -22.42 3.27
C GLY A 271 -13.52 -23.60 3.77
N ALA A 272 -13.80 -24.60 2.92
CA ALA A 272 -14.44 -25.85 3.34
C ALA A 272 -13.54 -26.70 4.25
N GLY A 273 -12.21 -26.54 4.13
CA GLY A 273 -11.22 -27.18 4.99
C GLY A 273 -11.32 -28.70 4.89
N ALA A 274 -11.56 -29.36 6.02
CA ALA A 274 -11.68 -30.80 6.09
C ALA A 274 -12.88 -31.37 5.29
N LYS A 275 -13.85 -30.53 4.91
CA LYS A 275 -15.04 -30.91 4.12
C LYS A 275 -14.92 -30.55 2.64
N ALA A 276 -13.71 -30.29 2.15
CA ALA A 276 -13.48 -29.79 0.79
C ALA A 276 -14.03 -30.73 -0.29
N SER A 277 -13.80 -32.03 -0.15
CA SER A 277 -14.27 -33.03 -1.11
C SER A 277 -15.80 -33.10 -1.16
N GLU A 278 -16.46 -33.14 0.00
CA GLU A 278 -17.92 -33.18 0.10
C GLU A 278 -18.55 -31.88 -0.44
N ALA A 279 -17.96 -30.73 -0.12
CA ALA A 279 -18.44 -29.43 -0.58
C ALA A 279 -18.34 -29.30 -2.11
N LEU A 280 -17.22 -29.73 -2.69
CA LEU A 280 -17.03 -29.74 -4.14
C LEU A 280 -18.03 -30.67 -4.82
N LYS A 281 -18.19 -31.90 -4.29
CA LYS A 281 -19.13 -32.88 -4.83
C LYS A 281 -20.58 -32.40 -4.75
N ALA A 282 -20.99 -31.83 -3.62
CA ALA A 282 -22.33 -31.29 -3.44
C ALA A 282 -22.62 -30.11 -4.37
N LEU A 283 -21.63 -29.25 -4.60
CA LEU A 283 -21.73 -28.16 -5.58
C LEU A 283 -21.82 -28.70 -7.01
N PHE A 284 -21.00 -29.68 -7.37
CA PHE A 284 -21.03 -30.32 -8.68
C PHE A 284 -22.39 -30.97 -8.97
N ASN A 285 -22.94 -31.73 -8.02
CA ASN A 285 -24.26 -32.36 -8.14
C ASN A 285 -25.43 -31.35 -8.21
N LEU A 286 -25.18 -30.09 -7.86
CA LEU A 286 -26.17 -29.02 -8.04
C LEU A 286 -26.09 -28.39 -9.44
N LEU A 287 -24.88 -28.37 -10.03
CA LEU A 287 -24.63 -27.81 -11.36
C LEU A 287 -24.89 -28.83 -12.47
N PHE A 288 -24.71 -30.12 -12.20
CA PHE A 288 -24.86 -31.20 -13.15
C PHE A 288 -25.78 -32.30 -12.61
N LYS A 289 -26.55 -32.92 -13.50
CA LYS A 289 -27.41 -34.08 -13.22
C LYS A 289 -26.97 -35.26 -14.06
N ILE A 290 -27.29 -36.47 -13.59
CA ILE A 290 -27.03 -37.70 -14.34
C ILE A 290 -28.17 -37.91 -15.33
N GLN A 291 -27.83 -38.11 -16.60
CA GLN A 291 -28.76 -38.56 -17.64
C GLN A 291 -28.14 -39.76 -18.35
N GLY A 292 -28.71 -40.95 -18.12
CA GLY A 292 -28.07 -42.21 -18.52
C GLY A 292 -26.73 -42.40 -17.78
N GLU A 293 -25.64 -42.58 -18.53
CA GLU A 293 -24.30 -42.77 -17.97
C GLU A 293 -23.45 -41.48 -17.90
N ALA A 294 -23.96 -40.37 -18.42
CA ALA A 294 -23.26 -39.10 -18.56
C ALA A 294 -23.79 -38.04 -17.59
N TYR A 295 -22.93 -37.08 -17.25
CA TYR A 295 -23.36 -35.85 -16.60
C TYR A 295 -23.76 -34.83 -17.65
N VAL A 296 -24.95 -34.25 -17.47
CA VAL A 296 -25.45 -33.13 -18.28
C VAL A 296 -25.67 -31.93 -17.39
N LYS A 297 -25.71 -30.72 -17.97
CA LYS A 297 -26.02 -29.50 -17.23
C LYS A 297 -27.37 -29.68 -16.52
N SER A 298 -27.43 -29.31 -15.25
CA SER A 298 -28.67 -29.25 -14.50
C SER A 298 -29.55 -28.13 -15.03
N ASP A 299 -30.86 -28.19 -14.74
CA ASP A 299 -31.79 -27.12 -15.12
C ASP A 299 -31.37 -25.79 -14.48
N LEU A 300 -30.74 -25.82 -13.31
CA LEU A 300 -30.16 -24.66 -12.65
C LEU A 300 -29.05 -24.01 -13.48
N LEU A 301 -28.07 -24.80 -13.94
CA LEU A 301 -26.95 -24.27 -14.71
C LEU A 301 -27.41 -23.78 -16.09
N THR A 302 -28.27 -24.54 -16.76
CA THR A 302 -28.87 -24.14 -18.03
C THR A 302 -29.65 -22.84 -17.88
N THR A 303 -30.49 -22.71 -16.84
CA THR A 303 -31.24 -21.48 -16.57
C THR A 303 -30.31 -20.28 -16.36
N LEU A 304 -29.20 -20.44 -15.64
CA LEU A 304 -28.23 -19.34 -15.46
C LEU A 304 -27.63 -18.91 -16.81
N GLU A 305 -27.19 -19.86 -17.63
CA GLU A 305 -26.55 -19.58 -18.92
C GLU A 305 -27.52 -18.96 -19.94
N ASP A 306 -28.74 -19.49 -20.05
CA ASP A 306 -29.79 -18.99 -20.94
C ASP A 306 -30.18 -17.55 -20.62
N ASN A 307 -30.00 -17.13 -19.36
CA ASN A 307 -30.24 -15.78 -18.89
C ASN A 307 -28.97 -14.91 -18.85
N GLY A 308 -27.87 -15.35 -19.47
CA GLY A 308 -26.61 -14.60 -19.55
C GLY A 308 -25.88 -14.43 -18.21
N ILE A 309 -26.22 -15.23 -17.20
CA ILE A 309 -25.59 -15.20 -15.89
C ILE A 309 -24.44 -16.20 -15.85
N PHE A 310 -23.23 -15.68 -16.01
CA PHE A 310 -22.02 -16.52 -15.97
C PHE A 310 -21.71 -17.04 -14.57
N LEU A 311 -21.30 -18.31 -14.49
CA LEU A 311 -20.86 -18.95 -13.25
C LEU A 311 -19.68 -18.20 -12.59
N THR A 312 -18.88 -17.46 -13.34
CA THR A 312 -17.82 -16.59 -12.81
C THR A 312 -18.35 -15.44 -11.94
N SER A 313 -19.52 -14.87 -12.26
CA SER A 313 -20.18 -13.84 -11.46
C SER A 313 -20.76 -14.43 -10.18
N ILE A 314 -21.39 -15.61 -10.30
CA ILE A 314 -21.89 -16.39 -9.16
C ILE A 314 -20.74 -16.79 -8.22
N SER A 315 -19.65 -17.32 -8.79
CA SER A 315 -18.42 -17.67 -8.08
C SER A 315 -17.84 -16.49 -7.31
N ARG A 316 -17.81 -15.30 -7.91
CA ARG A 316 -17.35 -14.08 -7.24
C ARG A 316 -18.18 -13.75 -6.00
N MET A 317 -19.50 -13.81 -6.10
CA MET A 317 -20.42 -13.54 -4.99
C MET A 317 -20.33 -14.58 -3.88
N LEU A 318 -20.32 -15.87 -4.28
CA LEU A 318 -20.32 -17.01 -3.36
C LEU A 318 -18.91 -17.43 -2.92
N ASN A 319 -17.87 -16.69 -3.31
CA ASN A 319 -16.49 -17.01 -2.92
C ASN A 319 -16.37 -17.09 -1.40
N GLY A 320 -15.87 -18.22 -0.90
CA GLY A 320 -15.72 -18.44 0.54
C GLY A 320 -16.98 -18.95 1.24
N ALA A 321 -17.97 -19.49 0.50
CA ALA A 321 -19.13 -20.16 1.11
C ALA A 321 -18.74 -21.46 1.86
N GLY A 322 -17.55 -21.99 1.60
CA GLY A 322 -16.96 -23.12 2.31
C GLY A 322 -17.81 -24.38 2.19
N ALA A 323 -18.00 -25.08 3.30
CA ALA A 323 -18.78 -26.32 3.33
C ALA A 323 -20.27 -26.12 2.97
N LYS A 324 -20.77 -24.88 2.92
CA LYS A 324 -22.15 -24.51 2.57
C LYS A 324 -22.30 -24.02 1.13
N ALA A 325 -21.36 -24.37 0.26
CA ALA A 325 -21.30 -23.90 -1.13
C ALA A 325 -22.59 -24.18 -1.92
N SER A 326 -23.11 -25.41 -1.83
CA SER A 326 -24.30 -25.82 -2.58
C SER A 326 -25.57 -25.17 -2.02
N GLU A 327 -25.69 -25.02 -0.71
CA GLU A 327 -26.81 -24.30 -0.09
C GLU A 327 -26.81 -22.82 -0.45
N ALA A 328 -25.64 -22.19 -0.45
CA ALA A 328 -25.49 -20.79 -0.84
C ALA A 328 -25.87 -20.55 -2.32
N LEU A 329 -25.44 -21.46 -3.22
CA LEU A 329 -25.86 -21.42 -4.62
C LEU A 329 -27.36 -21.62 -4.77
N LYS A 330 -27.96 -22.60 -4.08
CA LYS A 330 -29.42 -22.81 -4.08
C LYS A 330 -30.18 -21.58 -3.59
N ALA A 331 -29.73 -20.95 -2.51
CA ALA A 331 -30.37 -19.76 -1.95
C ALA A 331 -30.31 -18.58 -2.92
N LEU A 332 -29.15 -18.34 -3.54
CA LEU A 332 -28.99 -17.29 -4.55
C LEU A 332 -29.84 -17.57 -5.80
N PHE A 333 -29.87 -18.82 -6.27
CA PHE A 333 -30.68 -19.20 -7.42
C PHE A 333 -32.18 -18.99 -7.18
N LYS A 334 -32.70 -19.40 -6.00
CA LYS A 334 -34.10 -19.17 -5.60
C LYS A 334 -34.47 -17.69 -5.48
N LEU A 335 -33.49 -16.83 -5.19
CA LEU A 335 -33.72 -15.38 -5.17
C LEU A 335 -33.79 -14.80 -6.59
N LEU A 336 -33.01 -15.35 -7.52
CA LEU A 336 -32.93 -14.88 -8.90
C LEU A 336 -34.05 -15.43 -9.79
N PHE A 337 -34.55 -16.64 -9.51
CA PHE A 337 -35.53 -17.36 -10.32
C PHE A 337 -36.67 -17.92 -9.48
N LYS A 338 -37.87 -17.97 -10.09
CA LYS A 338 -39.06 -18.62 -9.54
C LYS A 338 -39.52 -19.74 -10.47
N ILE A 339 -40.30 -20.67 -9.93
CA ILE A 339 -40.91 -21.74 -10.73
C ILE A 339 -42.25 -21.24 -11.26
N GLN A 340 -42.46 -21.36 -12.57
CA GLN A 340 -43.75 -21.12 -13.21
C GLN A 340 -44.07 -22.34 -14.10
N GLY A 341 -45.03 -23.15 -13.67
CA GLY A 341 -45.27 -24.46 -14.26
C GLY A 341 -44.06 -25.39 -14.02
N GLU A 342 -43.50 -25.96 -15.09
CA GLU A 342 -42.34 -26.86 -15.04
C GLU A 342 -41.00 -26.13 -15.30
N ALA A 343 -41.01 -24.82 -15.57
CA ALA A 343 -39.83 -24.05 -15.95
C ALA A 343 -39.41 -23.04 -14.87
N TYR A 344 -38.12 -22.75 -14.84
CA TYR A 344 -37.59 -21.60 -14.09
C TYR A 344 -37.72 -20.34 -14.94
N VAL A 345 -38.34 -19.30 -14.36
CA VAL A 345 -38.45 -17.97 -14.96
C VAL A 345 -37.77 -16.95 -14.06
N LYS A 346 -37.34 -15.81 -14.63
CA LYS A 346 -36.75 -14.73 -13.85
C LYS A 346 -37.70 -14.32 -12.72
N SER A 347 -37.14 -14.13 -11.53
CA SER A 347 -37.87 -13.52 -10.41
C SER A 347 -38.21 -12.06 -10.76
N ASP A 348 -39.19 -11.51 -10.04
CA ASP A 348 -39.55 -10.09 -10.19
C ASP A 348 -38.38 -9.18 -9.79
N LEU A 349 -37.56 -9.64 -8.83
CA LEU A 349 -36.30 -8.99 -8.44
C LEU A 349 -35.30 -8.91 -9.60
N LEU A 350 -35.00 -10.02 -10.26
CA LEU A 350 -34.03 -10.04 -11.37
C LEU A 350 -34.55 -9.24 -12.56
N THR A 351 -35.83 -9.39 -12.89
CA THR A 351 -36.50 -8.63 -13.96
C THR A 351 -36.41 -7.12 -13.70
N THR A 352 -36.69 -6.69 -12.46
CA THR A 352 -36.59 -5.28 -12.06
C THR A 352 -35.17 -4.74 -12.23
N LEU A 353 -34.15 -5.49 -11.78
CA LEU A 353 -32.76 -5.08 -11.93
C LEU A 353 -32.39 -4.85 -13.39
N GLU A 354 -32.71 -5.80 -14.27
CA GLU A 354 -32.38 -5.73 -15.70
C GLU A 354 -33.13 -4.60 -16.42
N GLN A 355 -34.43 -4.41 -16.13
CA GLN A 355 -35.23 -3.31 -16.69
C GLN A 355 -34.66 -1.93 -16.33
N ASN A 356 -33.93 -1.85 -15.21
CA ASN A 356 -33.27 -0.63 -14.75
C ASN A 356 -31.78 -0.58 -15.16
N GLY A 357 -31.34 -1.44 -16.09
CA GLY A 357 -29.96 -1.48 -16.60
C GLY A 357 -28.93 -2.00 -15.60
N ILE A 358 -29.38 -2.67 -14.53
CA ILE A 358 -28.52 -3.23 -13.49
C ILE A 358 -28.29 -4.71 -13.75
N PHE A 359 -27.13 -5.04 -14.31
CA PHE A 359 -26.75 -6.43 -14.56
C PHE A 359 -26.06 -7.07 -13.36
N LEU A 360 -26.30 -8.37 -13.15
CA LEU A 360 -25.70 -9.13 -12.06
C LEU A 360 -24.16 -9.14 -12.13
N THR A 361 -23.57 -9.05 -13.33
CA THR A 361 -22.13 -8.89 -13.52
C THR A 361 -21.57 -7.66 -12.79
N SER A 362 -22.28 -6.54 -12.83
CA SER A 362 -21.90 -5.29 -12.15
C SER A 362 -22.03 -5.43 -10.63
N ILE A 363 -23.17 -5.97 -10.15
CA ILE A 363 -23.42 -6.20 -8.72
C ILE A 363 -22.44 -7.22 -8.13
N SER A 364 -22.04 -8.24 -8.91
CA SER A 364 -21.16 -9.32 -8.43
C SER A 364 -19.82 -8.80 -7.91
N SER A 365 -19.35 -7.67 -8.44
CA SER A 365 -18.13 -7.03 -7.97
C SER A 365 -18.29 -6.47 -6.55
N MET A 366 -19.41 -5.81 -6.27
CA MET A 366 -19.76 -5.27 -4.96
C MET A 366 -20.04 -6.39 -3.95
N LEU A 367 -20.78 -7.42 -4.36
CA LEU A 367 -21.11 -8.59 -3.54
C LEU A 367 -20.00 -9.65 -3.48
N SER A 368 -18.81 -9.34 -4.02
CA SER A 368 -17.68 -10.28 -4.03
C SER A 368 -17.34 -10.75 -2.60
N ARG A 369 -17.18 -12.07 -2.44
CA ARG A 369 -16.92 -12.74 -1.14
C ARG A 369 -18.02 -12.60 -0.09
N ALA A 370 -19.27 -12.35 -0.50
CA ALA A 370 -20.41 -12.45 0.42
C ALA A 370 -20.63 -13.90 0.91
N GLY A 371 -20.20 -14.91 0.13
CA GLY A 371 -20.24 -16.31 0.50
C GLY A 371 -21.67 -16.78 0.74
N THR A 372 -21.93 -17.36 1.92
CA THR A 372 -23.27 -17.83 2.32
C THR A 372 -24.31 -16.72 2.47
N LYS A 373 -23.89 -15.45 2.58
CA LYS A 373 -24.78 -14.29 2.72
C LYS A 373 -25.05 -13.56 1.40
N ALA A 374 -24.62 -14.12 0.26
CA ALA A 374 -24.78 -13.44 -1.02
C ALA A 374 -26.24 -13.15 -1.38
N SER A 375 -27.16 -14.08 -1.12
CA SER A 375 -28.59 -13.87 -1.35
C SER A 375 -29.15 -12.78 -0.45
N GLU A 376 -28.89 -12.86 0.86
CA GLU A 376 -29.31 -11.85 1.85
C GLU A 376 -28.77 -10.45 1.49
N ALA A 377 -27.51 -10.37 1.07
CA ALA A 377 -26.87 -9.11 0.72
C ALA A 377 -27.41 -8.52 -0.60
N LEU A 378 -27.72 -9.37 -1.58
CA LEU A 378 -28.39 -8.95 -2.81
C LEU A 378 -29.81 -8.44 -2.52
N GLU A 379 -30.58 -9.19 -1.73
CA GLU A 379 -31.94 -8.80 -1.35
C GLU A 379 -31.96 -7.48 -0.57
N ALA A 380 -31.05 -7.32 0.40
CA ALA A 380 -30.91 -6.08 1.16
C ALA A 380 -30.51 -4.89 0.27
N LEU A 381 -29.68 -5.11 -0.75
CA LEU A 381 -29.34 -4.07 -1.72
C LEU A 381 -30.56 -3.69 -2.57
N VAL A 382 -31.31 -4.67 -3.06
CA VAL A 382 -32.52 -4.42 -3.85
C VAL A 382 -33.54 -3.62 -3.04
N LYS A 383 -33.75 -3.95 -1.77
CA LYS A 383 -34.64 -3.20 -0.85
C LYS A 383 -34.19 -1.76 -0.61
N LEU A 384 -32.91 -1.43 -0.79
CA LEU A 384 -32.44 -0.04 -0.73
C LEU A 384 -32.63 0.69 -2.06
N LEU A 385 -32.54 -0.01 -3.17
CA LEU A 385 -32.64 0.58 -4.51
C LEU A 385 -34.10 0.72 -4.95
N PHE A 386 -34.98 -0.14 -4.46
CA PHE A 386 -36.38 -0.20 -4.88
C PHE A 386 -37.33 -0.30 -3.70
N ASP A 387 -38.42 0.44 -3.77
CA ASP A 387 -39.54 0.34 -2.86
C ASP A 387 -40.52 -0.71 -3.38
N LYS A 388 -40.84 -1.68 -2.53
CA LYS A 388 -41.83 -2.72 -2.83
C LYS A 388 -43.23 -2.09 -2.75
N GLN A 389 -43.99 -2.17 -3.83
CA GLN A 389 -45.38 -1.75 -3.91
C GLN A 389 -46.24 -2.90 -4.45
N PHE A 390 -47.56 -2.72 -4.40
CA PHE A 390 -48.52 -3.65 -5.00
C PHE A 390 -49.34 -2.89 -6.03
N ASP A 391 -49.49 -3.48 -7.22
CA ASP A 391 -50.39 -2.93 -8.24
C ASP A 391 -51.87 -3.14 -7.88
N GLU A 392 -52.78 -2.64 -8.71
CA GLU A 392 -54.24 -2.77 -8.52
C GLU A 392 -54.72 -4.24 -8.50
N GLN A 393 -53.90 -5.17 -9.01
CA GLN A 393 -54.17 -6.61 -9.04
C GLN A 393 -53.49 -7.35 -7.87
N ASN A 394 -52.91 -6.60 -6.91
CA ASN A 394 -52.16 -7.11 -5.77
C ASN A 394 -50.89 -7.91 -6.17
N ASN A 395 -50.32 -7.64 -7.34
CA ASN A 395 -49.01 -8.14 -7.73
C ASN A 395 -47.91 -7.25 -7.16
N GLU A 396 -46.81 -7.86 -6.72
CA GLU A 396 -45.64 -7.14 -6.24
C GLU A 396 -44.92 -6.43 -7.40
N ILE A 397 -44.81 -5.11 -7.30
CA ILE A 397 -44.04 -4.26 -8.22
C ILE A 397 -42.92 -3.56 -7.46
N PHE A 398 -41.82 -3.28 -8.16
CA PHE A 398 -40.68 -2.57 -7.59
C PHE A 398 -40.55 -1.19 -8.26
N GLU A 399 -40.83 -0.15 -7.49
CA GLU A 399 -40.56 1.22 -7.94
C GLU A 399 -39.16 1.66 -7.53
N LYS A 400 -38.52 2.51 -8.34
CA LYS A 400 -37.25 3.14 -7.94
C LYS A 400 -37.45 3.88 -6.63
N SER A 401 -36.63 3.54 -5.63
CA SER A 401 -36.61 4.23 -4.34
C SER A 401 -36.21 5.69 -4.50
N LEU A 402 -36.42 6.49 -3.44
CA LEU A 402 -35.88 7.86 -3.37
C LEU A 402 -34.36 7.88 -3.60
N ILE A 403 -33.63 6.89 -3.09
CA ILE A 403 -32.18 6.77 -3.25
C ILE A 403 -31.81 6.65 -4.73
N PHE A 404 -32.46 5.72 -5.44
CA PHE A 404 -32.19 5.51 -6.86
C PHE A 404 -32.60 6.74 -7.68
N LYS A 405 -33.83 7.26 -7.48
CA LYS A 405 -34.30 8.49 -8.15
C LYS A 405 -33.33 9.67 -7.95
N THR A 406 -32.76 9.80 -6.75
CA THR A 406 -31.76 10.84 -6.44
C THR A 406 -30.47 10.64 -7.23
N LEU A 407 -29.94 9.41 -7.31
CA LEU A 407 -28.73 9.12 -8.08
C LEU A 407 -28.93 9.40 -9.58
N ASP A 408 -30.05 8.95 -10.14
CA ASP A 408 -30.41 9.17 -11.55
C ASP A 408 -30.57 10.66 -11.86
N GLY A 409 -31.32 11.40 -11.03
CA GLY A 409 -31.51 12.84 -11.18
C GLY A 409 -30.21 13.66 -11.07
N ASN A 410 -29.17 13.08 -10.47
CA ASN A 410 -27.84 13.68 -10.37
C ASN A 410 -26.84 13.13 -11.40
N GLY A 411 -27.28 12.28 -12.33
CA GLY A 411 -26.42 11.66 -13.35
C GLY A 411 -25.38 10.69 -12.80
N ILE A 412 -25.54 10.19 -11.57
CA ILE A 412 -24.59 9.27 -10.96
C ILE A 412 -24.98 7.84 -11.33
N SER A 413 -24.17 7.22 -12.20
CA SER A 413 -24.38 5.81 -12.57
C SER A 413 -24.22 4.88 -11.36
N LEU A 414 -25.19 3.98 -11.13
CA LEU A 414 -25.07 2.91 -10.14
C LEU A 414 -23.84 2.04 -10.37
N ASN A 415 -23.41 1.84 -11.62
CA ASN A 415 -22.20 1.09 -11.93
C ASN A 415 -20.94 1.76 -11.33
N THR A 416 -20.90 3.10 -11.31
CA THR A 416 -19.83 3.85 -10.62
C THR A 416 -19.86 3.55 -9.13
N ILE A 417 -21.02 3.58 -8.49
CA ILE A 417 -21.16 3.23 -7.07
C ILE A 417 -20.74 1.78 -6.79
N PHE A 418 -21.17 0.81 -7.60
CA PHE A 418 -20.79 -0.59 -7.44
C PHE A 418 -19.28 -0.81 -7.59
N LYS A 419 -18.61 -0.07 -8.49
CA LYS A 419 -17.14 -0.07 -8.60
C LYS A 419 -16.48 0.53 -7.36
N ILE A 420 -17.03 1.61 -6.80
CA ILE A 420 -16.55 2.24 -5.55
C ILE A 420 -16.67 1.27 -4.37
N LEU A 421 -17.72 0.44 -4.36
CA LEU A 421 -18.03 -0.49 -3.28
C LEU A 421 -17.61 -1.94 -3.59
N SER A 422 -16.74 -2.14 -4.58
CA SER A 422 -16.23 -3.45 -4.96
C SER A 422 -15.69 -4.24 -3.75
N ALA A 423 -16.10 -5.49 -3.61
CA ALA A 423 -15.78 -6.37 -2.49
C ALA A 423 -16.30 -5.93 -1.10
N ALA A 424 -17.37 -5.13 -1.04
CA ALA A 424 -18.13 -4.93 0.20
C ALA A 424 -18.80 -6.23 0.70
N GLY A 425 -19.02 -7.21 -0.18
CA GLY A 425 -19.48 -8.55 0.15
C GLY A 425 -20.83 -8.53 0.86
N ALA A 426 -20.92 -9.23 1.99
CA ALA A 426 -22.15 -9.30 2.78
C ALA A 426 -22.59 -7.95 3.37
N LYS A 427 -21.71 -6.93 3.38
CA LYS A 427 -21.99 -5.59 3.91
C LYS A 427 -22.36 -4.58 2.82
N ALA A 428 -22.51 -5.02 1.57
CA ALA A 428 -22.73 -4.13 0.43
C ALA A 428 -23.89 -3.14 0.62
N ALA A 429 -25.07 -3.61 1.04
CA ALA A 429 -26.23 -2.75 1.28
C ALA A 429 -25.93 -1.66 2.33
N LYS A 430 -25.32 -2.03 3.47
CA LYS A 430 -24.93 -1.08 4.52
C LYS A 430 -23.87 -0.09 4.04
N ALA A 431 -22.87 -0.55 3.28
CA ALA A 431 -21.83 0.32 2.73
C ALA A 431 -22.41 1.30 1.69
N PHE A 432 -23.37 0.82 0.89
CA PHE A 432 -24.12 1.63 -0.07
C PHE A 432 -24.93 2.72 0.62
N ASP A 433 -25.74 2.36 1.62
CA ASP A 433 -26.54 3.32 2.40
C ASP A 433 -25.66 4.35 3.12
N LEU A 434 -24.55 3.93 3.73
CA LEU A 434 -23.58 4.85 4.34
C LEU A 434 -22.96 5.81 3.34
N LEU A 435 -22.57 5.32 2.16
CA LEU A 435 -22.04 6.17 1.10
C LEU A 435 -23.10 7.17 0.61
N PHE A 436 -24.33 6.70 0.36
CA PHE A 436 -25.43 7.55 -0.08
C PHE A 436 -25.72 8.66 0.95
N ASN A 437 -25.88 8.32 2.23
CA ASN A 437 -26.15 9.28 3.30
C ASN A 437 -24.99 10.27 3.55
N LYS A 438 -23.78 9.97 3.08
CA LYS A 438 -22.65 10.91 3.09
C LYS A 438 -22.68 11.88 1.90
N LEU A 439 -23.28 11.47 0.78
CA LEU A 439 -23.37 12.25 -0.46
C LEU A 439 -24.64 13.10 -0.53
N PHE A 440 -25.73 12.61 0.04
CA PHE A 440 -27.06 13.18 -0.04
C PHE A 440 -27.68 13.31 1.34
N THR A 441 -28.54 14.31 1.51
CA THR A 441 -29.39 14.40 2.70
C THR A 441 -30.48 13.30 2.65
N LYS A 442 -31.11 12.99 3.78
CA LYS A 442 -32.23 12.02 3.84
C LYS A 442 -33.42 12.38 2.93
N GLN A 443 -33.55 13.65 2.55
CA GLN A 443 -34.60 14.14 1.65
C GLN A 443 -34.24 14.03 0.17
N GLY A 444 -33.07 13.45 -0.17
CA GLY A 444 -32.57 13.39 -1.55
C GLY A 444 -31.99 14.72 -2.06
N ASN A 445 -32.08 15.79 -1.27
CA ASN A 445 -31.40 17.04 -1.59
C ASN A 445 -29.90 16.79 -1.59
N LYS A 446 -29.27 17.17 -2.70
CA LYS A 446 -27.82 17.21 -2.82
C LYS A 446 -27.30 18.06 -1.66
N PHE A 447 -26.36 17.54 -0.89
CA PHE A 447 -25.50 18.48 -0.19
C PHE A 447 -24.80 19.31 -1.28
N GLU A 448 -24.60 20.63 -1.11
CA GLU A 448 -23.72 21.42 -2.01
C GLU A 448 -22.31 20.78 -2.20
N LYS A 449 -21.98 19.77 -1.40
CA LYS A 449 -20.91 18.76 -1.52
C LYS A 449 -20.85 17.96 -2.85
N SER A 450 -21.72 18.25 -3.83
CA SER A 450 -21.65 17.86 -5.24
C SER A 450 -20.27 17.89 -5.89
N LEU A 451 -19.44 18.86 -5.48
CA LEU A 451 -18.12 19.08 -6.05
C LEU A 451 -17.18 17.88 -5.82
N ILE A 452 -17.44 17.08 -4.78
CA ILE A 452 -16.63 15.91 -4.41
C ILE A 452 -16.73 14.81 -5.47
N PHE A 453 -17.89 14.57 -6.07
CA PHE A 453 -18.06 13.54 -7.11
C PHE A 453 -17.42 13.96 -8.42
N LYS A 454 -17.67 15.21 -8.83
CA LYS A 454 -16.99 15.82 -9.99
C LYS A 454 -15.48 15.78 -9.80
N THR A 455 -14.99 16.07 -8.59
CA THR A 455 -13.57 15.95 -8.23
C THR A 455 -13.08 14.48 -8.23
N PHE A 456 -13.86 13.49 -7.78
CA PHE A 456 -13.46 12.09 -7.82
C PHE A 456 -13.36 11.55 -9.25
N GLU A 457 -14.27 11.94 -10.13
CA GLU A 457 -14.21 11.65 -11.56
C GLU A 457 -13.03 12.38 -12.23
N GLU A 458 -12.87 13.69 -11.97
CA GLU A 458 -11.81 14.53 -12.56
C GLU A 458 -10.40 14.15 -12.08
N ASN A 459 -10.24 13.67 -10.84
CA ASN A 459 -8.92 13.36 -10.27
C ASN A 459 -8.55 11.88 -10.32
N GLY A 460 -9.36 11.03 -10.95
CA GLY A 460 -9.08 9.60 -11.10
C GLY A 460 -8.70 8.92 -9.78
N VAL A 461 -9.26 9.37 -8.65
CA VAL A 461 -8.85 8.93 -7.32
C VAL A 461 -9.04 7.41 -7.25
N PHE A 462 -7.93 6.69 -7.04
CA PHE A 462 -7.88 5.22 -7.13
C PHE A 462 -8.83 4.53 -6.14
N LEU A 463 -10.05 4.26 -6.62
CA LEU A 463 -11.18 3.69 -5.89
C LEU A 463 -10.88 2.34 -5.23
N LYS A 464 -9.91 1.58 -5.76
CA LYS A 464 -9.55 0.25 -5.25
C LYS A 464 -9.04 0.28 -3.80
N LYS A 465 -8.34 1.34 -3.39
CA LYS A 465 -7.83 1.48 -2.01
C LYS A 465 -8.95 1.88 -1.05
N THR A 466 -9.82 2.80 -1.46
CA THR A 466 -11.00 3.23 -0.71
C THR A 466 -12.00 2.08 -0.54
N SER A 467 -12.25 1.29 -1.58
CA SER A 467 -13.16 0.14 -1.57
C SER A 467 -12.76 -0.95 -0.57
N ASN A 468 -11.46 -1.32 -0.54
CA ASN A 468 -10.93 -2.30 0.42
C ASN A 468 -10.96 -1.82 1.87
N ILE A 469 -10.97 -0.50 2.08
CA ILE A 469 -11.07 0.13 3.40
C ILE A 469 -12.54 0.17 3.86
N LEU A 470 -13.47 0.47 2.94
CA LEU A 470 -14.92 0.47 3.19
C LEU A 470 -15.46 -0.94 3.47
N SER A 471 -14.93 -1.97 2.82
CA SER A 471 -15.38 -3.36 3.01
C SER A 471 -14.99 -3.99 4.34
N ASN A 472 -13.92 -3.50 4.97
CA ASN A 472 -13.36 -4.07 6.21
C ASN A 472 -13.61 -3.24 7.48
N SER A 473 -14.18 -2.03 7.38
CA SER A 473 -14.33 -1.13 8.54
C SER A 473 -15.75 -1.13 9.13
N GLU A 474 -15.84 -1.27 10.45
CA GLU A 474 -17.05 -0.96 11.23
C GLU A 474 -17.07 0.51 11.70
N SER A 475 -15.97 1.25 11.56
CA SER A 475 -15.83 2.59 12.09
C SER A 475 -16.07 3.67 11.02
N ASN A 476 -17.09 4.50 11.26
CA ASN A 476 -17.29 5.82 10.63
C ASN A 476 -15.99 6.67 10.62
N GLU A 477 -15.07 6.40 11.54
CA GLU A 477 -13.80 7.12 11.73
C GLU A 477 -12.82 6.99 10.57
N ILE A 478 -12.74 5.84 9.86
CA ILE A 478 -11.78 5.70 8.75
C ILE A 478 -12.30 6.42 7.51
N LEU A 479 -13.60 6.32 7.25
CA LEU A 479 -14.28 7.08 6.20
C LEU A 479 -14.18 8.59 6.48
N ASN A 480 -14.38 8.99 7.74
CA ASN A 480 -14.13 10.36 8.19
C ASN A 480 -12.65 10.73 8.05
N SER A 481 -11.68 9.86 8.36
CA SER A 481 -10.24 10.16 8.21
C SER A 481 -9.82 10.36 6.76
N ILE A 482 -10.39 9.59 5.83
CA ILE A 482 -10.16 9.77 4.38
C ILE A 482 -10.79 11.08 3.92
N PHE A 483 -12.01 11.37 4.37
CA PHE A 483 -12.69 12.63 4.12
C PHE A 483 -11.92 13.83 4.69
N GLN A 484 -11.35 13.70 5.90
CA GLN A 484 -10.53 14.70 6.56
C GLN A 484 -9.20 14.92 5.83
N GLN A 485 -8.50 13.86 5.40
CA GLN A 485 -7.30 13.99 4.57
C GLN A 485 -7.59 14.71 3.25
N PHE A 486 -8.72 14.38 2.62
CA PHE A 486 -9.17 15.06 1.40
C PHE A 486 -9.47 16.56 1.63
N LEU A 487 -10.23 16.91 2.68
CA LEU A 487 -10.52 18.30 3.02
C LEU A 487 -9.24 19.08 3.35
N THR A 488 -8.31 18.46 4.08
CA THR A 488 -7.00 19.05 4.43
C THR A 488 -6.19 19.36 3.18
N ASN A 489 -6.15 18.44 2.20
CA ASN A 489 -5.43 18.64 0.94
C ASN A 489 -6.06 19.75 0.09
N ARG A 490 -7.39 19.89 0.07
CA ARG A 490 -8.09 20.92 -0.71
C ARG A 490 -7.98 22.31 -0.08
N CYS A 491 -8.11 22.42 1.25
CA CYS A 491 -7.81 23.68 1.97
C CYS A 491 -6.38 24.15 1.72
N SER A 492 -5.44 23.22 1.59
CA SER A 492 -4.04 23.52 1.26
C SER A 492 -3.88 24.07 -0.17
N SER A 493 -4.73 23.67 -1.13
CA SER A 493 -4.68 24.20 -2.50
C SER A 493 -5.30 25.61 -2.60
N PHE A 494 -6.35 25.91 -1.81
CA PHE A 494 -6.92 27.26 -1.73
C PHE A 494 -5.93 28.27 -1.12
N LYS A 495 -5.10 27.86 -0.15
CA LYS A 495 -4.04 28.70 0.41
C LYS A 495 -2.97 29.10 -0.61
N LYS A 496 -2.82 28.38 -1.73
CA LYS A 496 -1.80 28.67 -2.76
C LYS A 496 -2.26 29.66 -3.84
N SER A 497 -3.55 29.98 -3.95
CA SER A 497 -4.02 30.97 -4.95
C SER A 497 -3.92 32.40 -4.41
N LYS A 498 -3.03 33.22 -4.99
CA LYS A 498 -2.77 34.62 -4.58
C LYS A 498 -3.91 35.62 -4.90
N GLN A 499 -4.93 35.23 -5.67
CA GLN A 499 -6.11 36.05 -5.94
C GLN A 499 -7.39 35.22 -5.77
N LEU A 500 -8.32 35.77 -4.99
CA LEU A 500 -9.61 35.16 -4.69
C LEU A 500 -10.67 35.90 -5.53
N ILE A 501 -11.09 35.27 -6.63
CA ILE A 501 -12.07 35.81 -7.58
C ILE A 501 -13.47 35.73 -6.93
N PRO A 502 -14.36 36.72 -7.14
CA PRO A 502 -15.72 36.74 -6.58
C PRO A 502 -16.55 35.46 -6.81
N GLU A 503 -16.27 34.72 -7.88
CA GLU A 503 -16.90 33.44 -8.23
C GLU A 503 -16.63 32.31 -7.21
N LYS A 504 -15.57 32.42 -6.39
CA LYS A 504 -15.25 31.44 -5.32
C LYS A 504 -15.92 31.72 -3.98
N ARG A 505 -16.70 32.80 -3.88
CA ARG A 505 -17.38 33.23 -2.66
C ARG A 505 -18.46 32.22 -2.22
N GLU A 506 -19.23 31.69 -3.17
CA GLU A 506 -20.21 30.62 -2.95
C GLU A 506 -19.52 29.33 -2.47
N GLU A 507 -18.36 29.00 -3.04
CA GLU A 507 -17.55 27.82 -2.67
C GLU A 507 -17.05 27.90 -1.21
N ILE A 508 -16.70 29.11 -0.76
CA ILE A 508 -16.25 29.39 0.61
C ILE A 508 -17.41 29.36 1.62
N ILE A 509 -18.58 29.90 1.25
CA ILE A 509 -19.80 29.85 2.06
C ILE A 509 -20.28 28.40 2.22
N SER A 510 -20.12 27.59 1.17
CA SER A 510 -20.39 26.15 1.22
C SER A 510 -19.40 25.43 2.15
N LEU A 511 -18.10 25.73 2.07
CA LEU A 511 -17.05 25.24 2.98
C LEU A 511 -17.31 25.61 4.45
N TYR A 512 -17.80 26.83 4.72
CA TYR A 512 -18.19 27.31 6.05
C TYR A 512 -19.36 26.49 6.61
N SER A 513 -20.38 26.22 5.79
CA SER A 513 -21.53 25.40 6.13
C SER A 513 -21.17 23.92 6.33
N MET A 514 -20.17 23.41 5.59
CA MET A 514 -19.60 22.07 5.78
C MET A 514 -18.94 21.86 7.14
N LEU A 515 -18.27 22.89 7.68
CA LEU A 515 -17.57 22.84 8.96
C LEU A 515 -18.54 22.95 10.15
N TYR A 516 -19.59 23.76 10.03
CA TYR A 516 -20.58 23.97 11.09
C TYR A 516 -21.51 22.75 11.29
N GLY A 517 -21.94 22.09 10.20
CA GLY A 517 -22.81 20.90 10.27
C GLY A 517 -22.12 19.60 10.76
N ALA A 518 -20.78 19.62 10.94
CA ALA A 518 -19.99 18.46 11.36
C ALA A 518 -19.81 18.36 12.90
N GLY A 519 -20.33 19.32 13.68
CA GLY A 519 -20.35 19.26 15.14
C GLY A 519 -18.97 19.17 15.81
N LEU A 520 -18.00 20.02 15.41
CA LEU A 520 -16.65 20.09 16.00
C LEU A 520 -16.12 21.53 16.13
N GLN A 521 -15.27 21.75 17.13
CA GLN A 521 -14.58 23.01 17.46
C GLN A 521 -13.72 23.53 16.30
N ALA A 522 -14.28 24.39 15.46
CA ALA A 522 -13.59 25.04 14.36
C ALA A 522 -13.44 26.57 14.58
N SER A 523 -13.39 27.06 15.82
CA SER A 523 -13.47 28.50 16.07
C SER A 523 -12.30 29.28 15.46
N ALA A 524 -11.07 28.79 15.57
CA ALA A 524 -9.88 29.52 15.10
C ALA A 524 -9.81 29.67 13.55
N ILE A 525 -10.22 28.65 12.80
CA ILE A 525 -10.24 28.70 11.33
C ILE A 525 -11.44 29.50 10.82
N LEU A 526 -12.57 29.42 11.54
CA LEU A 526 -13.78 30.19 11.23
C LEU A 526 -13.58 31.68 11.51
N ASP A 527 -12.90 32.04 12.61
CA ASP A 527 -12.57 33.44 12.95
C ASP A 527 -11.65 34.07 11.89
N GLU A 528 -10.62 33.35 11.40
CA GLU A 528 -9.71 33.85 10.34
C GLU A 528 -10.40 34.05 8.98
N LEU A 529 -11.33 33.15 8.62
CA LEU A 529 -12.14 33.26 7.41
C LEU A 529 -13.17 34.39 7.51
N PHE A 530 -13.77 34.56 8.69
CA PHE A 530 -14.74 35.63 8.95
C PHE A 530 -14.08 37.01 8.88
N ASP A 531 -12.89 37.16 9.47
CA ASP A 531 -12.11 38.40 9.43
C ASP A 531 -11.62 38.74 8.00
N LYS A 532 -11.27 37.74 7.18
CA LYS A 532 -10.87 37.96 5.77
C LYS A 532 -12.04 38.28 4.83
N LEU A 533 -13.24 37.79 5.13
CA LEU A 533 -14.42 37.97 4.28
C LEU A 533 -15.18 39.28 4.54
N PHE A 534 -15.08 39.86 5.75
CA PHE A 534 -15.93 40.98 6.17
C PHE A 534 -15.22 42.30 6.49
N VAL A 535 -13.90 42.40 6.34
CA VAL A 535 -13.14 43.64 6.66
C VAL A 535 -13.25 44.76 5.61
N LYS A 536 -14.16 44.70 4.63
CA LYS A 536 -14.35 45.85 3.71
C LYS A 536 -15.77 46.11 3.24
N LYS A 537 -16.63 46.47 4.18
CA LYS A 537 -17.53 47.65 4.09
C LYS A 537 -18.29 47.78 5.41
N GLY A 538 -18.21 48.96 6.04
CA GLY A 538 -18.74 49.21 7.37
C GLY A 538 -20.22 48.87 7.50
N ASN A 539 -20.53 47.91 8.38
CA ASN A 539 -21.62 47.96 9.35
C ASN A 539 -21.40 46.86 10.39
N ARG A 540 -21.53 47.23 11.67
CA ARG A 540 -21.21 46.42 12.86
C ARG A 540 -22.21 45.29 13.09
N PHE A 541 -21.72 44.11 13.45
CA PHE A 541 -22.45 43.16 14.30
C PHE A 541 -21.59 42.89 15.53
N GLU A 542 -22.15 43.08 16.72
CA GLU A 542 -21.40 43.05 17.98
C GLU A 542 -21.18 41.61 18.48
N LYS A 543 -19.90 41.29 18.66
CA LYS A 543 -19.32 40.01 19.15
C LYS A 543 -19.41 39.88 20.68
N SER A 544 -20.12 40.78 21.37
CA SER A 544 -20.00 40.98 22.83
C SER A 544 -20.81 40.03 23.69
N ASP A 545 -21.89 39.43 23.19
CA ASP A 545 -22.81 38.67 24.06
C ASP A 545 -22.43 37.20 24.24
N LEU A 546 -21.51 36.68 23.42
CA LEU A 546 -21.12 35.26 23.46
C LEU A 546 -19.86 34.97 24.29
N LEU A 547 -19.12 35.99 24.72
CA LEU A 547 -17.74 35.85 25.23
C LEU A 547 -17.60 35.91 26.76
N MET A 548 -18.69 36.02 27.51
CA MET A 548 -18.65 36.26 28.97
C MET A 548 -18.66 34.99 29.86
N SER A 549 -18.55 33.77 29.32
CA SER A 549 -18.63 32.56 30.17
C SER A 549 -17.44 31.59 30.14
N LEU A 550 -16.36 31.80 29.37
CA LEU A 550 -15.30 30.78 29.27
C LEU A 550 -13.87 31.34 29.10
N GLN A 551 -13.30 32.04 30.11
CA GLN A 551 -11.85 32.28 30.14
C GLN A 551 -11.24 32.30 31.56
N LYS A 552 -10.65 31.17 31.98
CA LYS A 552 -9.37 31.17 32.73
C LYS A 552 -8.75 29.76 32.75
N GLY A 553 -7.79 29.53 31.85
CA GLY A 553 -6.96 28.31 31.85
C GLY A 553 -6.13 28.10 30.58
N GLU A 554 -6.55 28.62 29.43
CA GLU A 554 -6.03 28.16 28.12
C GLU A 554 -5.30 29.25 27.30
N LYS A 555 -4.91 30.37 27.91
CA LYS A 555 -4.34 31.52 27.18
C LYS A 555 -2.83 31.43 26.88
N SER A 556 -2.11 30.42 27.38
CA SER A 556 -0.64 30.42 27.27
C SER A 556 -0.08 29.63 26.09
N LEU A 557 -0.87 28.78 25.43
CA LEU A 557 -0.42 27.95 24.29
C LEU A 557 -0.98 28.43 22.94
N ASN A 558 -2.23 28.90 22.90
CA ASN A 558 -2.85 29.41 21.67
C ASN A 558 -2.19 30.71 21.15
N SER A 559 -1.70 31.56 22.06
CA SER A 559 -0.88 32.74 21.72
C SER A 559 0.41 32.38 20.95
N LEU A 560 0.99 31.20 21.17
CA LEU A 560 2.19 30.74 20.48
C LEU A 560 1.88 30.20 19.06
N SER A 561 0.70 29.62 18.87
CA SER A 561 0.20 29.15 17.57
C SER A 561 -0.26 30.32 16.68
N GLU A 562 -0.95 31.31 17.26
CA GLU A 562 -1.39 32.53 16.56
C GLU A 562 -0.20 33.36 16.07
N THR A 563 0.89 33.45 16.88
CA THR A 563 2.13 34.14 16.48
C THR A 563 2.88 33.43 15.34
N TRP A 564 2.67 32.11 15.17
CA TRP A 564 3.34 31.30 14.13
C TRP A 564 2.72 31.57 12.73
N GLN A 565 1.40 31.74 12.63
CA GLN A 565 0.72 31.84 11.34
C GLN A 565 0.80 33.24 10.68
N GLU A 566 1.14 34.30 11.42
CA GLU A 566 1.03 35.66 10.90
C GLU A 566 2.24 36.20 10.12
N THR A 567 3.46 35.67 10.23
CA THR A 567 4.60 36.16 9.40
C THR A 567 5.73 35.14 9.25
N GLY A 568 5.94 34.63 8.02
CA GLY A 568 7.04 33.72 7.69
C GLY A 568 8.45 34.27 7.97
N SER A 569 8.59 35.58 8.18
CA SER A 569 9.84 36.24 8.56
C SER A 569 10.26 36.05 10.03
N LYS A 570 9.41 35.46 10.90
CA LYS A 570 9.70 35.24 12.34
C LYS A 570 10.00 33.78 12.71
N ALA A 571 9.99 32.84 11.76
CA ALA A 571 10.26 31.42 12.02
C ALA A 571 11.57 31.15 12.79
N PRO A 572 12.69 31.87 12.53
CA PRO A 572 13.92 31.71 13.32
C PRO A 572 13.75 32.10 14.78
N ALA A 573 13.10 33.23 15.07
CA ALA A 573 12.90 33.71 16.45
C ALA A 573 11.95 32.81 17.26
N VAL A 574 10.98 32.17 16.58
CA VAL A 574 10.06 31.20 17.20
C VAL A 574 10.74 29.86 17.41
N TRP A 575 11.54 29.37 16.47
CA TRP A 575 12.37 28.19 16.69
C TRP A 575 13.41 28.44 17.78
N ASP A 576 14.12 29.57 17.75
CA ASP A 576 15.02 30.02 18.82
C ASP A 576 14.27 30.09 20.16
N GLY A 577 13.03 30.61 20.19
CA GLY A 577 12.19 30.65 21.38
C GLY A 577 11.73 29.28 21.88
N LEU A 578 11.34 28.37 20.98
CA LEU A 578 10.91 27.01 21.29
C LEU A 578 12.10 26.17 21.77
N PHE A 579 13.21 26.22 21.03
CA PHE A 579 14.45 25.52 21.33
C PHE A 579 15.08 26.04 22.62
N ASN A 580 15.15 27.35 22.84
CA ASN A 580 15.61 27.93 24.10
C ASN A 580 14.69 27.56 25.28
N LYS A 581 13.37 27.45 25.08
CA LYS A 581 12.43 26.96 26.11
C LYS A 581 12.55 25.45 26.37
N LEU A 582 12.89 24.66 25.36
CA LEU A 582 13.13 23.22 25.45
C LEU A 582 14.49 22.89 26.11
N VAL A 583 15.47 23.78 25.96
CA VAL A 583 16.87 23.51 26.33
C VAL A 583 17.34 24.27 27.57
N ILE A 584 16.98 25.56 27.72
CA ILE A 584 17.52 26.46 28.76
C ILE A 584 16.60 26.50 29.98
N LYS A 585 16.49 25.38 30.69
CA LYS A 585 16.39 25.41 32.15
C LYS A 585 17.49 24.49 32.68
N LYS A 586 18.55 25.12 33.20
CA LYS A 586 19.83 24.50 33.53
C LYS A 586 19.78 23.46 34.67
N GLU A 587 18.61 23.14 35.23
CA GLU A 587 18.52 22.39 36.49
C GLU A 587 17.60 21.16 36.49
N ASN A 588 17.07 20.67 35.35
CA ASN A 588 16.27 19.44 35.44
C ASN A 588 16.27 18.55 34.17
N ARG A 589 17.11 17.51 34.17
CA ARG A 589 17.11 16.44 33.13
C ARG A 589 15.76 15.74 33.00
N PHE A 590 14.94 15.71 34.06
CA PHE A 590 13.62 15.05 34.07
C PHE A 590 12.52 15.81 33.31
N ALA A 591 12.64 17.14 33.14
CA ALA A 591 11.61 17.93 32.46
C ALA A 591 11.64 17.76 30.92
N LYS A 592 12.81 17.49 30.35
CA LYS A 592 12.99 17.38 28.89
C LYS A 592 12.34 16.11 28.30
N SER A 593 12.46 14.97 29.00
CA SER A 593 11.79 13.71 28.62
C SER A 593 10.26 13.83 28.64
N LYS A 594 9.71 14.58 29.61
CA LYS A 594 8.26 14.81 29.72
C LYS A 594 7.70 15.63 28.56
N ILE A 595 8.44 16.58 28.02
CA ILE A 595 7.95 17.42 26.90
C ILE A 595 7.93 16.61 25.60
N PHE A 596 8.96 15.81 25.32
CA PHE A 596 8.95 14.91 24.16
C PHE A 596 7.87 13.84 24.27
N LYS A 597 7.67 13.28 25.47
CA LYS A 597 6.57 12.38 25.76
C LYS A 597 5.21 13.08 25.61
N LEU A 598 5.09 14.34 26.01
CA LEU A 598 3.88 15.14 25.79
C LEU A 598 3.59 15.31 24.29
N LEU A 599 4.60 15.57 23.46
CA LEU A 599 4.44 15.71 22.01
C LEU A 599 4.05 14.37 21.34
N GLU A 600 4.63 13.25 21.78
CA GLU A 600 4.22 11.91 21.35
C GLU A 600 2.82 11.54 21.82
N ASP A 601 2.47 11.83 23.07
CA ASP A 601 1.17 11.57 23.67
C ASP A 601 0.06 12.40 22.98
N HIS A 602 0.40 13.55 22.40
CA HIS A 602 -0.49 14.36 21.55
C HIS A 602 -0.36 14.03 20.05
N GLY A 603 0.31 12.92 19.72
CA GLY A 603 0.39 12.37 18.37
C GLY A 603 1.21 13.21 17.39
N MET A 604 2.05 14.14 17.84
CA MET A 604 3.01 14.88 17.03
C MET A 604 4.29 14.06 16.87
N SER A 605 4.33 13.21 15.84
CA SER A 605 5.58 12.55 15.45
C SER A 605 6.55 13.56 14.83
N LEU A 606 7.85 13.25 14.84
CA LEU A 606 8.86 14.04 14.10
C LEU A 606 8.55 14.15 12.62
N LYS A 607 7.86 13.16 12.05
CA LYS A 607 7.30 13.24 10.70
C LYS A 607 6.28 14.37 10.59
N LYS A 608 5.34 14.50 11.55
CA LYS A 608 4.41 15.63 11.59
C LYS A 608 5.10 16.97 11.88
N ILE A 609 6.17 16.98 12.68
CA ILE A 609 7.00 18.18 12.88
C ILE A 609 7.71 18.58 11.59
N SER A 610 8.30 17.61 10.87
CA SER A 610 8.86 17.81 9.53
C SER A 610 7.78 18.26 8.54
N ASP A 611 6.57 17.72 8.62
CA ASP A 611 5.44 18.09 7.79
C ASP A 611 4.93 19.51 8.12
N ILE A 612 5.21 20.04 9.33
CA ILE A 612 4.92 21.44 9.71
C ILE A 612 5.91 22.41 9.04
N PHE A 613 7.12 21.97 8.66
CA PHE A 613 8.17 22.80 8.05
C PHE A 613 8.12 22.85 6.51
N HIS A 614 6.95 22.86 5.87
CA HIS A 614 6.87 22.99 4.40
C HIS A 614 7.04 24.45 3.91
N GLY A 615 7.81 24.66 2.84
CA GLY A 615 7.97 25.93 2.13
C GLY A 615 9.12 26.83 2.62
N ALA A 616 9.09 28.11 2.27
CA ALA A 616 10.20 29.07 2.49
C ALA A 616 10.81 29.04 3.89
N GLY A 617 9.99 28.96 4.95
CA GLY A 617 10.45 28.96 6.35
C GLY A 617 11.26 27.72 6.79
N ALA A 618 11.30 26.66 5.99
CA ALA A 618 12.13 25.48 6.24
C ALA A 618 13.63 25.83 6.23
N VAL A 619 14.01 26.78 5.37
CA VAL A 619 15.41 27.15 5.12
C VAL A 619 15.96 27.96 6.29
N GLU A 620 15.23 28.93 6.79
CA GLU A 620 15.65 29.72 7.95
C GLU A 620 15.56 28.92 9.24
N ALA A 621 14.57 28.02 9.38
CA ALA A 621 14.49 27.09 10.52
C ALA A 621 15.68 26.13 10.56
N PHE A 622 16.07 25.57 9.41
CA PHE A 622 17.26 24.72 9.32
C PHE A 622 18.55 25.50 9.60
N ASN A 623 18.68 26.73 9.10
CA ASN A 623 19.85 27.57 9.38
C ASN A 623 19.96 27.95 10.88
N SER A 624 18.84 28.28 11.52
CA SER A 624 18.79 28.49 12.97
C SER A 624 19.19 27.21 13.70
N LEU A 625 18.66 26.05 13.30
CA LEU A 625 19.03 24.76 13.88
C LEU A 625 20.53 24.45 13.73
N VAL A 626 21.13 24.61 12.55
CA VAL A 626 22.57 24.38 12.35
C VAL A 626 23.42 25.32 13.22
N ARG A 627 23.01 26.59 13.38
CA ARG A 627 23.68 27.52 14.30
C ARG A 627 23.54 27.12 15.77
N GLN A 628 22.46 26.47 16.14
CA GLN A 628 22.23 25.97 17.50
C GLN A 628 22.95 24.65 17.77
N LEU A 629 23.13 23.79 16.75
CA LEU A 629 23.78 22.49 16.90
C LEU A 629 25.31 22.60 17.05
N PHE A 630 25.92 23.72 16.62
CA PHE A 630 27.36 23.94 16.72
C PHE A 630 27.67 25.31 17.30
N THR A 631 28.54 25.37 18.31
CA THR A 631 28.97 26.63 18.94
C THR A 631 30.32 27.05 18.36
N GLU A 632 30.37 28.25 17.79
CA GLU A 632 31.62 28.89 17.36
C GLU A 632 32.40 29.37 18.59
N GLN A 633 33.64 28.92 18.71
CA GLN A 633 34.59 29.35 19.74
C GLN A 633 35.26 30.65 19.33
N LYS A 634 35.89 31.35 20.29
CA LYS A 634 36.56 32.64 20.05
C LYS A 634 37.71 32.58 19.04
N ASP A 635 38.26 31.40 18.81
CA ASP A 635 39.33 31.13 17.84
C ASP A 635 38.81 30.75 16.44
N GLY A 636 37.48 30.80 16.23
CA GLY A 636 36.83 30.43 14.97
C GLY A 636 36.63 28.92 14.77
N THR A 637 37.00 28.09 15.75
CA THR A 637 36.69 26.65 15.72
C THR A 637 35.23 26.41 16.10
N PHE A 638 34.62 25.34 15.59
CA PHE A 638 33.26 24.95 15.98
C PHE A 638 33.35 23.70 16.87
N VAL A 639 32.58 23.66 17.94
CA VAL A 639 32.41 22.46 18.77
C VAL A 639 30.95 22.06 18.79
N LYS A 640 30.67 20.77 19.06
CA LYS A 640 29.31 20.32 19.31
C LYS A 640 28.70 21.16 20.43
N SER A 641 27.55 21.75 20.13
CA SER A 641 26.70 22.34 21.17
C SER A 641 26.30 21.27 22.18
N GLU A 642 25.97 21.67 23.40
CA GLU A 642 25.48 20.73 24.41
C GLU A 642 24.11 20.14 23.97
N GLU A 643 23.40 20.87 23.13
CA GLU A 643 22.14 20.54 22.51
C GLU A 643 22.26 19.39 21.51
N LEU A 644 23.30 19.39 20.68
CA LEU A 644 23.60 18.29 19.78
C LEU A 644 23.95 17.02 20.56
N LYS A 645 24.74 17.13 21.64
CA LYS A 645 25.06 15.98 22.51
C LYS A 645 23.80 15.40 23.19
N VAL A 646 22.84 16.25 23.55
CA VAL A 646 21.56 15.82 24.14
C VAL A 646 20.67 15.13 23.09
N LEU A 647 20.68 15.56 21.84
CA LEU A 647 19.94 14.89 20.76
C LEU A 647 20.53 13.50 20.46
N GLU A 648 21.85 13.37 20.46
CA GLU A 648 22.57 12.10 20.30
C GLU A 648 22.20 11.09 21.41
N LEU A 649 22.12 11.53 22.66
CA LEU A 649 21.72 10.68 23.80
C LEU A 649 20.27 10.18 23.73
N ASN A 650 19.40 10.83 22.96
CA ASN A 650 18.00 10.44 22.78
C ASN A 650 17.75 9.62 21.50
N ILE A 651 18.81 9.07 20.88
CA ILE A 651 18.73 8.24 19.67
C ILE A 651 18.05 8.99 18.50
N LEU A 652 18.21 10.32 18.47
CA LEU A 652 17.82 11.12 17.31
C LEU A 652 18.98 11.16 16.33
N TYR A 653 18.94 10.27 15.34
CA TYR A 653 19.91 10.30 14.25
C TYR A 653 19.82 11.63 13.51
N LEU A 654 20.95 12.31 13.32
CA LEU A 654 21.07 13.54 12.52
C LEU A 654 20.46 13.38 11.12
N THR A 655 20.46 12.17 10.55
CA THR A 655 19.78 11.84 9.29
C THR A 655 18.28 12.17 9.30
N ASN A 656 17.60 12.10 10.45
CA ASN A 656 16.20 12.49 10.60
C ASN A 656 16.03 14.02 10.63
N ILE A 657 17.04 14.77 11.10
CA ILE A 657 17.00 16.25 11.10
C ILE A 657 17.04 16.78 9.67
N PHE A 658 17.84 16.17 8.80
CA PHE A 658 17.89 16.53 7.38
C PHE A 658 16.62 16.17 6.60
N SER A 659 15.75 15.31 7.14
CA SER A 659 14.43 15.06 6.53
C SER A 659 13.51 16.29 6.54
N ILE A 660 13.76 17.26 7.44
CA ILE A 660 13.09 18.57 7.47
C ILE A 660 13.31 19.31 6.14
N LEU A 661 14.49 19.18 5.55
CA LEU A 661 14.83 19.82 4.28
C LEU A 661 14.20 19.14 3.06
N LYS A 662 13.74 17.88 3.19
CA LYS A 662 12.99 17.18 2.14
C LYS A 662 11.64 17.87 1.85
N GLY A 663 11.12 18.65 2.79
CA GLY A 663 9.89 19.44 2.68
C GLY A 663 10.07 20.85 2.11
N ALA A 664 11.29 21.25 1.72
CA ALA A 664 11.57 22.60 1.21
C ALA A 664 10.87 22.92 -0.14
N GLY A 665 10.46 21.89 -0.89
CA GLY A 665 9.75 22.05 -2.16
C GLY A 665 10.53 22.92 -3.14
N GLY A 666 9.86 23.93 -3.72
CA GLY A 666 10.49 24.90 -4.62
C GLY A 666 11.66 25.68 -3.99
N ASP A 667 11.74 25.85 -2.65
CA ASP A 667 12.88 26.55 -2.04
C ASP A 667 14.11 25.64 -1.79
N ALA A 668 14.06 24.37 -2.19
CA ALA A 668 15.18 23.43 -2.08
C ALA A 668 16.49 23.93 -2.73
N PRO A 669 16.51 24.59 -3.91
CA PRO A 669 17.72 25.16 -4.51
C PRO A 669 18.40 26.21 -3.61
N LYS A 670 17.61 27.08 -2.97
CA LYS A 670 18.11 28.11 -2.04
C LYS A 670 18.62 27.50 -0.75
N ALA A 671 17.87 26.53 -0.20
CA ALA A 671 18.25 25.80 1.00
C ALA A 671 19.59 25.09 0.83
N PHE A 672 19.71 24.39 -0.30
CA PHE A 672 20.94 23.73 -0.70
C PHE A 672 22.08 24.71 -0.89
N ASN A 673 21.89 25.80 -1.65
CA ASN A 673 22.96 26.78 -1.89
C ASN A 673 23.46 27.42 -0.59
N LEU A 674 22.56 27.72 0.35
CA LEU A 674 22.93 28.23 1.67
C LEU A 674 23.73 27.21 2.49
N LEU A 675 23.26 25.96 2.58
CA LEU A 675 23.97 24.91 3.27
C LEU A 675 25.34 24.66 2.62
N PHE A 676 25.38 24.53 1.29
CA PHE A 676 26.58 24.26 0.52
C PHE A 676 27.64 25.34 0.73
N ASN A 677 27.25 26.61 0.75
CA ASN A 677 28.18 27.71 1.04
C ASN A 677 28.67 27.74 2.49
N GLN A 678 27.94 27.14 3.43
CA GLN A 678 28.41 26.99 4.81
C GLN A 678 29.38 25.82 5.01
N LEU A 679 29.48 24.89 4.06
CA LEU A 679 30.40 23.75 4.13
C LEU A 679 31.84 24.13 3.76
N PHE A 680 32.07 25.30 3.18
CA PHE A 680 33.38 25.80 2.80
C PHE A 680 33.63 27.19 3.39
N THR A 681 34.88 27.46 3.77
CA THR A 681 35.30 28.79 4.23
C THR A 681 36.23 29.39 3.19
N LYS A 682 35.97 30.64 2.78
CA LYS A 682 36.85 31.38 1.88
C LYS A 682 37.96 32.04 2.69
N GLN A 683 39.21 31.71 2.41
CA GLN A 683 40.40 32.32 2.99
C GLN A 683 40.65 33.73 2.41
N GLN A 684 41.48 34.52 3.10
CA GLN A 684 41.79 35.90 2.68
C GLN A 684 42.47 35.99 1.30
N ASN A 685 43.22 34.97 0.92
CA ASN A 685 43.85 34.84 -0.41
C ASN A 685 42.85 34.44 -1.52
N GLY A 686 41.56 34.28 -1.19
CA GLY A 686 40.52 33.92 -2.12
C GLY A 686 40.26 32.42 -2.28
N THR A 687 41.10 31.56 -1.69
CA THR A 687 40.95 30.10 -1.81
C THR A 687 39.89 29.56 -0.85
N PHE A 688 39.30 28.41 -1.14
CA PHE A 688 38.36 27.71 -0.26
C PHE A 688 39.08 26.60 0.51
N VAL A 689 38.66 26.40 1.76
CA VAL A 689 39.00 25.21 2.57
C VAL A 689 37.75 24.59 3.17
N GLU A 690 37.84 23.34 3.60
CA GLU A 690 36.78 22.70 4.37
C GLU A 690 36.43 23.56 5.59
N SER A 691 35.15 23.91 5.72
CA SER A 691 34.69 24.53 6.97
C SER A 691 34.82 23.55 8.13
N GLU A 692 34.96 24.08 9.34
CA GLU A 692 34.96 23.24 10.53
C GLU A 692 33.64 22.47 10.68
N LYS A 693 32.52 23.03 10.21
CA LYS A 693 31.22 22.34 10.13
C LYS A 693 31.29 21.07 9.28
N LEU A 694 31.93 21.14 8.11
CA LEU A 694 32.10 19.98 7.23
C LEU A 694 32.99 18.91 7.88
N LYS A 695 34.06 19.30 8.58
CA LYS A 695 34.93 18.37 9.30
C LYS A 695 34.18 17.64 10.42
N ILE A 696 33.35 18.35 11.18
CA ILE A 696 32.54 17.76 12.26
C ILE A 696 31.51 16.80 11.69
N LEU A 697 30.79 17.17 10.62
CA LEU A 697 29.84 16.26 9.97
C LEU A 697 30.49 14.93 9.56
N LYS A 698 31.73 14.98 9.04
CA LYS A 698 32.51 13.78 8.69
C LYS A 698 32.92 12.96 9.92
N GLN A 699 33.41 13.61 10.97
CA GLN A 699 33.82 12.94 12.21
C GLN A 699 32.66 12.18 12.86
N GLU A 700 31.44 12.69 12.71
CA GLU A 700 30.21 12.07 13.22
C GLU A 700 29.62 10.99 12.30
N GLY A 701 30.33 10.62 11.23
CA GLY A 701 29.86 9.61 10.28
C GLY A 701 28.58 10.01 9.55
N ILE A 702 28.28 11.32 9.48
CA ILE A 702 27.13 11.83 8.73
C ILE A 702 27.50 11.75 7.26
N ASP A 703 26.90 10.77 6.60
CA ASP A 703 27.05 10.60 5.18
C ASP A 703 26.50 11.84 4.44
N LEU A 704 27.36 12.52 3.70
CA LEU A 704 27.00 13.68 2.92
C LEU A 704 26.12 13.30 1.71
N THR A 705 25.86 12.00 1.47
CA THR A 705 24.71 11.55 0.65
C THR A 705 23.39 12.11 1.17
N VAL A 706 23.28 12.47 2.46
CA VAL A 706 22.08 13.13 3.00
C VAL A 706 21.84 14.51 2.37
N ILE A 707 22.88 15.20 1.93
CA ILE A 707 22.72 16.45 1.15
C ILE A 707 21.97 16.16 -0.14
N SER A 708 22.17 14.98 -0.74
CA SER A 708 21.43 14.60 -1.94
C SER A 708 19.92 14.47 -1.72
N SER A 709 19.53 14.10 -0.49
CA SER A 709 18.13 14.00 -0.08
C SER A 709 17.44 15.37 0.03
N ILE A 710 18.18 16.46 0.26
CA ILE A 710 17.64 17.83 0.32
C ILE A 710 17.09 18.24 -1.04
N LEU A 711 17.88 18.02 -2.09
CA LEU A 711 17.53 18.37 -3.45
C LEU A 711 16.55 17.38 -4.09
N SER A 712 16.40 16.17 -3.53
CA SER A 712 15.37 15.20 -3.93
C SER A 712 13.93 15.73 -3.79
N GLY A 713 13.72 16.79 -2.99
CA GLY A 713 12.44 17.46 -2.81
C GLY A 713 12.17 18.65 -3.74
N ALA A 714 13.07 18.97 -4.68
CA ALA A 714 13.00 20.20 -5.49
C ALA A 714 11.89 20.20 -6.58
N GLY A 715 11.36 19.04 -6.97
CA GLY A 715 10.32 18.95 -8.01
C GLY A 715 10.74 19.62 -9.33
N ALA A 716 9.88 20.48 -9.87
CA ALA A 716 10.10 21.27 -11.08
C ALA A 716 11.26 22.26 -10.98
N GLU A 717 11.71 22.62 -9.78
CA GLU A 717 12.86 23.52 -9.59
C GLU A 717 14.20 22.77 -9.60
N ALA A 718 14.19 21.44 -9.80
CA ALA A 718 15.39 20.62 -9.92
C ALA A 718 16.41 21.13 -10.97
N PRO A 719 16.03 21.63 -12.17
CA PRO A 719 16.98 22.19 -13.13
C PRO A 719 17.66 23.48 -12.67
N GLU A 720 16.96 24.30 -11.89
CA GLU A 720 17.53 25.53 -11.32
C GLU A 720 18.51 25.17 -10.20
N ALA A 721 18.14 24.24 -9.31
CA ALA A 721 19.03 23.65 -8.32
C ALA A 721 20.30 23.07 -8.95
N PHE A 722 20.13 22.33 -10.04
CA PHE A 722 21.24 21.78 -10.82
C PHE A 722 22.16 22.87 -11.35
N ASN A 723 21.61 23.90 -11.99
CA ASN A 723 22.41 24.99 -12.55
C ASN A 723 23.16 25.78 -11.47
N LEU A 724 22.54 26.01 -10.31
CA LEU A 724 23.18 26.65 -9.16
C LEU A 724 24.34 25.79 -8.64
N LEU A 725 24.09 24.50 -8.43
CA LEU A 725 25.11 23.54 -8.01
C LEU A 725 26.26 23.44 -9.01
N PHE A 726 25.94 23.36 -10.30
CA PHE A 726 26.92 23.31 -11.38
C PHE A 726 27.84 24.55 -11.35
N ARG A 727 27.28 25.75 -11.21
CA ARG A 727 28.06 27.00 -11.09
C ARG A 727 28.90 27.07 -9.81
N GLN A 728 28.51 26.36 -8.76
CA GLN A 728 29.31 26.27 -7.53
C GLN A 728 30.46 25.28 -7.66
N LEU A 729 30.30 24.24 -8.50
CA LEU A 729 31.29 23.19 -8.69
C LEU A 729 32.24 23.45 -9.85
N PHE A 730 31.82 24.24 -10.84
CA PHE A 730 32.59 24.55 -12.04
C PHE A 730 32.63 26.05 -12.30
N ILE A 731 33.81 26.55 -12.67
CA ILE A 731 34.05 27.95 -12.99
C ILE A 731 34.08 28.07 -14.51
N GLU A 732 33.20 28.91 -15.05
CA GLU A 732 33.18 29.25 -16.48
C GLU A 732 34.36 30.19 -16.80
N GLN A 733 35.14 29.82 -17.81
CA GLN A 733 36.23 30.61 -18.36
C GLN A 733 35.70 31.58 -19.43
N LYS A 734 36.51 32.58 -19.79
CA LYS A 734 36.11 33.60 -20.79
C LYS A 734 35.81 33.01 -22.18
N ASP A 735 36.36 31.84 -22.50
CA ASP A 735 36.13 31.11 -23.75
C ASP A 735 34.90 30.17 -23.69
N GLY A 736 34.14 30.21 -22.58
CA GLY A 736 32.97 29.37 -22.35
C GLY A 736 33.30 27.94 -21.91
N THR A 737 34.58 27.59 -21.73
CA THR A 737 34.97 26.30 -21.14
C THR A 737 34.77 26.32 -19.63
N PHE A 738 34.71 25.14 -19.00
CA PHE A 738 34.52 25.01 -17.56
C PHE A 738 35.73 24.32 -16.92
N VAL A 739 36.23 24.88 -15.83
CA VAL A 739 37.25 24.24 -14.99
C VAL A 739 36.67 23.89 -13.62
N LYS A 740 37.28 22.93 -12.93
CA LYS A 740 36.87 22.55 -11.57
C LYS A 740 37.04 23.75 -10.64
N SER A 741 36.00 24.03 -9.85
CA SER A 741 36.14 24.95 -8.72
C SER A 741 36.97 24.31 -7.61
N GLU A 742 37.55 25.14 -6.74
CA GLU A 742 38.21 24.64 -5.53
C GLU A 742 37.25 23.88 -4.62
N LYS A 743 35.95 24.25 -4.58
CA LYS A 743 34.93 23.53 -3.81
C LYS A 743 34.77 22.08 -4.30
N LEU A 744 34.80 21.87 -5.62
CA LEU A 744 34.74 20.53 -6.21
C LEU A 744 36.00 19.70 -5.88
N ILE A 745 37.18 20.33 -5.93
CA ILE A 745 38.45 19.67 -5.56
C ILE A 745 38.40 19.20 -4.10
N ILE A 746 37.92 20.07 -3.20
CA ILE A 746 37.78 19.76 -1.77
C ILE A 746 36.77 18.62 -1.54
N LEU A 747 35.62 18.60 -2.24
CA LEU A 747 34.64 17.52 -2.14
C LEU A 747 35.21 16.17 -2.58
N LYS A 748 36.01 16.14 -3.66
CA LYS A 748 36.66 14.91 -4.11
C LYS A 748 37.72 14.43 -3.12
N GLN A 749 38.53 15.34 -2.59
CA GLN A 749 39.50 15.03 -1.51
C GLN A 749 38.80 14.55 -0.23
N SER A 750 37.55 14.99 -0.01
CA SER A 750 36.67 14.57 1.07
C SER A 750 36.07 13.18 0.90
N GLY A 751 36.35 12.46 -0.20
CA GLY A 751 35.77 11.15 -0.51
C GLY A 751 34.35 11.19 -1.06
N ILE A 752 33.84 12.37 -1.44
CA ILE A 752 32.48 12.51 -1.98
C ILE A 752 32.56 12.37 -3.50
N GLN A 753 31.91 11.33 -4.02
CA GLN A 753 31.84 11.13 -5.46
C GLN A 753 30.83 12.11 -6.09
N LEU A 754 31.19 12.63 -7.26
CA LEU A 754 30.31 13.54 -7.99
C LEU A 754 29.02 12.83 -8.43
N THR A 755 29.08 11.52 -8.68
CA THR A 755 27.92 10.66 -8.97
C THR A 755 26.86 10.73 -7.86
N THR A 756 27.29 10.76 -6.58
CA THR A 756 26.43 10.94 -5.40
C THR A 756 25.76 12.31 -5.35
N ILE A 757 26.41 13.33 -5.93
CA ILE A 757 25.89 14.69 -6.02
C ILE A 757 24.89 14.80 -7.20
N PHE A 758 24.88 13.85 -8.14
CA PHE A 758 24.00 13.91 -9.32
C PHE A 758 22.84 12.91 -9.26
N THR A 759 22.93 11.87 -8.44
CA THR A 759 21.76 11.07 -8.00
C THR A 759 20.69 11.94 -7.31
N ILE A 760 21.03 13.17 -6.93
CA ILE A 760 20.15 14.26 -6.50
C ILE A 760 18.89 14.43 -7.35
N LEU A 761 19.02 14.26 -8.66
CA LEU A 761 17.94 14.53 -9.60
C LEU A 761 16.96 13.35 -9.78
N SER A 762 17.25 12.18 -9.21
CA SER A 762 16.46 10.93 -9.30
C SER A 762 15.01 10.96 -8.79
N ASN A 763 14.59 12.05 -8.11
CA ASN A 763 13.30 12.11 -7.41
C ASN A 763 12.41 13.30 -7.80
N ALA A 764 12.55 13.85 -9.01
CA ALA A 764 11.71 14.95 -9.51
C ALA A 764 10.20 14.62 -9.63
N GLY A 765 9.80 13.35 -9.41
CA GLY A 765 8.40 12.96 -9.23
C GLY A 765 7.54 13.21 -10.48
N ALA A 766 6.40 13.87 -10.32
CA ALA A 766 5.46 14.14 -11.42
C ALA A 766 5.99 15.16 -12.45
N GLU A 767 6.99 15.97 -12.08
CA GLU A 767 7.56 17.08 -12.87
C GLU A 767 8.91 16.69 -13.49
N ALA A 768 9.30 15.41 -13.39
CA ALA A 768 10.51 14.87 -14.00
C ALA A 768 10.65 15.11 -15.52
N PRO A 769 9.57 15.09 -16.33
CA PRO A 769 9.68 15.35 -17.77
C PRO A 769 10.07 16.81 -18.09
N GLU A 770 9.46 17.79 -17.41
CA GLU A 770 9.86 19.20 -17.58
C GLU A 770 11.29 19.42 -17.07
N ALA A 771 11.64 18.82 -15.93
CA ALA A 771 12.99 18.92 -15.38
C ALA A 771 14.05 18.30 -16.31
N PHE A 772 13.75 17.15 -16.93
CA PHE A 772 14.61 16.53 -17.93
C PHE A 772 14.77 17.40 -19.17
N ASN A 773 13.69 17.97 -19.71
CA ASN A 773 13.76 18.82 -20.89
C ASN A 773 14.60 20.09 -20.64
N LEU A 774 14.40 20.76 -19.50
CA LEU A 774 15.22 21.91 -19.07
C LEU A 774 16.70 21.54 -18.88
N LEU A 775 16.98 20.38 -18.29
CA LEU A 775 18.34 19.87 -18.11
C LEU A 775 18.98 19.53 -19.47
N PHE A 776 18.25 18.88 -20.36
CA PHE A 776 18.71 18.52 -21.70
C PHE A 776 19.10 19.77 -22.50
N ASN A 777 18.23 20.78 -22.52
CA ASN A 777 18.49 22.07 -23.18
C ASN A 777 19.63 22.86 -22.52
N THR A 778 19.99 22.53 -21.28
CA THR A 778 21.16 23.11 -20.59
C THR A 778 22.46 22.39 -20.96
N LEU A 779 22.38 21.09 -21.21
CA LEU A 779 23.52 20.21 -21.48
C LEU A 779 23.85 20.08 -22.97
N VAL A 780 22.96 20.53 -23.85
CA VAL A 780 23.09 20.49 -25.29
C VAL A 780 22.82 21.90 -25.84
N VAL A 781 23.72 22.42 -26.70
CA VAL A 781 23.57 23.74 -27.34
C VAL A 781 23.27 23.58 -28.83
N GLN A 782 22.44 24.46 -29.38
CA GLN A 782 22.17 24.51 -30.82
C GLN A 782 23.08 25.56 -31.48
N ASP A 783 23.82 25.17 -32.50
CA ASP A 783 24.78 26.00 -33.23
C ASP A 783 24.64 25.71 -34.74
N ASP A 784 24.25 26.72 -35.52
CA ASP A 784 23.92 26.61 -36.97
C ASP A 784 22.92 25.49 -37.32
N GLY A 785 21.90 25.31 -36.48
CA GLY A 785 20.86 24.29 -36.68
C GLY A 785 21.28 22.87 -36.30
N ALA A 786 22.56 22.64 -35.98
CA ALA A 786 23.06 21.39 -35.43
C ALA A 786 23.21 21.50 -33.90
N PHE A 787 22.74 20.51 -33.15
CA PHE A 787 23.02 20.49 -31.72
C PHE A 787 24.39 19.85 -31.44
N LYS A 788 25.15 20.46 -30.54
CA LYS A 788 26.46 20.01 -30.05
C LYS A 788 26.41 19.81 -28.53
N LYS A 789 27.28 18.93 -28.00
CA LYS A 789 27.47 18.83 -26.54
C LYS A 789 27.84 20.20 -26.01
N SER A 790 27.14 20.68 -24.99
CA SER A 790 27.56 21.91 -24.32
C SER A 790 28.90 21.69 -23.60
N ASN A 791 29.64 22.77 -23.37
CA ASN A 791 30.83 22.72 -22.53
C ASN A 791 30.52 22.21 -21.10
N LYS A 792 29.25 22.34 -20.64
CA LYS A 792 28.80 21.76 -19.37
C LYS A 792 28.74 20.23 -19.41
N LEU A 793 28.26 19.65 -20.49
CA LEU A 793 28.20 18.19 -20.64
C LEU A 793 29.60 17.60 -20.80
N ILE A 794 30.48 18.27 -21.56
CA ILE A 794 31.86 17.82 -21.78
C ILE A 794 32.62 17.73 -20.45
N ILE A 795 32.51 18.74 -19.58
CA ILE A 795 33.20 18.72 -18.28
C ILE A 795 32.58 17.69 -17.31
N LEU A 796 31.29 17.39 -17.41
CA LEU A 796 30.65 16.33 -16.59
C LEU A 796 31.15 14.95 -16.97
N GLU A 797 31.26 14.66 -18.28
CA GLU A 797 31.79 13.39 -18.77
C GLU A 797 33.25 13.19 -18.33
N GLN A 798 34.06 14.25 -18.37
CA GLN A 798 35.44 14.24 -17.86
C GLN A 798 35.51 13.95 -16.35
N GLU A 799 34.47 14.30 -15.58
CA GLU A 799 34.39 14.02 -14.15
C GLU A 799 33.75 12.67 -13.80
N GLY A 800 33.47 11.82 -14.80
CA GLY A 800 32.87 10.49 -14.62
C GLY A 800 31.35 10.51 -14.44
N ILE A 801 30.69 11.58 -14.89
CA ILE A 801 29.23 11.68 -14.97
C ILE A 801 28.83 11.59 -16.43
N ASP A 802 28.50 10.39 -16.86
CA ASP A 802 27.96 10.17 -18.19
C ASP A 802 26.43 10.44 -18.23
N LEU A 803 25.90 10.43 -19.45
CA LEU A 803 24.47 10.53 -19.71
C LEU A 803 23.65 9.38 -19.10
N ALA A 804 24.25 8.22 -18.82
CA ALA A 804 23.59 7.09 -18.19
C ALA A 804 23.39 7.30 -16.67
N ILE A 805 24.19 8.13 -16.01
CA ILE A 805 23.91 8.58 -14.63
C ILE A 805 22.82 9.64 -14.62
N ILE A 806 22.80 10.53 -15.62
CA ILE A 806 21.74 11.53 -15.84
C ILE A 806 20.40 10.85 -16.16
N SER A 807 20.39 9.64 -16.72
CA SER A 807 19.13 8.93 -16.97
C SER A 807 18.47 8.34 -15.72
N SER A 808 19.23 8.09 -14.64
CA SER A 808 18.70 7.66 -13.34
C SER A 808 17.69 8.66 -12.76
N ILE A 809 17.71 9.91 -13.24
CA ILE A 809 16.73 10.99 -13.02
C ILE A 809 15.30 10.55 -13.34
N LEU A 810 15.12 9.76 -14.40
CA LEU A 810 13.80 9.33 -14.89
C LEU A 810 13.24 8.12 -14.12
N SER A 811 14.09 7.40 -13.38
CA SER A 811 13.75 6.13 -12.71
C SER A 811 12.83 6.28 -11.48
N GLY A 812 12.73 7.47 -10.88
CA GLY A 812 11.89 7.74 -9.70
C GLY A 812 10.42 8.06 -9.99
N THR A 813 9.98 8.02 -11.25
CA THR A 813 8.66 8.47 -11.71
C THR A 813 7.56 7.40 -11.50
N GLY A 814 7.22 7.13 -10.24
CA GLY A 814 6.05 6.30 -9.93
C GLY A 814 4.77 6.82 -10.61
N ILE A 815 4.17 6.02 -11.49
CA ILE A 815 2.85 6.17 -12.14
C ILE A 815 2.75 7.27 -13.23
N SER A 816 3.68 8.24 -13.34
CA SER A 816 3.69 9.22 -14.45
C SER A 816 4.41 8.75 -15.73
N PHE A 817 4.89 7.50 -15.78
CA PHE A 817 5.62 6.91 -16.91
C PHE A 817 4.96 7.17 -18.27
N TYR A 818 3.63 7.00 -18.40
CA TYR A 818 2.93 7.22 -19.67
C TYR A 818 3.06 8.67 -20.17
N LYS A 819 3.00 9.65 -19.28
CA LYS A 819 3.13 11.08 -19.64
C LYS A 819 4.58 11.46 -19.89
N ALA A 820 5.52 10.94 -19.10
CA ALA A 820 6.96 11.12 -19.29
C ALA A 820 7.44 10.49 -20.60
N PHE A 821 7.00 9.27 -20.88
CA PHE A 821 7.28 8.54 -22.11
C PHE A 821 6.65 9.24 -23.31
N ASN A 822 5.39 9.67 -23.26
CA ASN A 822 4.78 10.40 -24.39
C ASN A 822 5.48 11.74 -24.65
N LEU A 823 5.86 12.50 -23.62
CA LEU A 823 6.60 13.74 -23.80
C LEU A 823 8.01 13.49 -24.36
N LEU A 824 8.70 12.45 -23.88
CA LEU A 824 10.02 12.06 -24.39
C LEU A 824 9.92 11.51 -25.82
N PHE A 825 8.95 10.66 -26.11
CA PHE A 825 8.69 10.08 -27.42
C PHE A 825 8.35 11.16 -28.44
N ASN A 826 7.45 12.09 -28.10
CA ASN A 826 7.11 13.22 -28.96
C ASN A 826 8.28 14.21 -29.14
N ALA A 827 9.23 14.25 -28.20
CA ALA A 827 10.46 15.03 -28.34
C ALA A 827 11.55 14.30 -29.14
N LEU A 828 11.53 12.96 -29.15
CA LEU A 828 12.52 12.11 -29.81
C LEU A 828 12.07 11.62 -31.20
N VAL A 829 10.78 11.73 -31.53
CA VAL A 829 10.20 11.25 -32.78
C VAL A 829 9.18 12.28 -33.28
N VAL A 830 9.27 12.65 -34.56
CA VAL A 830 8.36 13.59 -35.22
C VAL A 830 7.38 12.79 -36.07
N GLN A 831 6.09 12.99 -35.84
CA GLN A 831 5.05 12.44 -36.71
C GLN A 831 4.93 13.34 -37.95
N GLN A 832 5.10 12.76 -39.13
CA GLN A 832 4.93 13.42 -40.42
C GLN A 832 3.44 13.49 -40.80
N ASP A 833 3.09 14.37 -41.74
CA ASP A 833 1.71 14.57 -42.20
C ASP A 833 1.07 13.31 -42.80
N ASP A 834 1.87 12.35 -43.25
CA ASP A 834 1.44 11.05 -43.78
C ASP A 834 1.26 9.98 -42.69
N GLY A 835 1.40 10.35 -41.41
CA GLY A 835 1.30 9.46 -40.26
C GLY A 835 2.55 8.63 -40.00
N THR A 836 3.62 8.78 -40.77
CA THR A 836 4.90 8.11 -40.50
C THR A 836 5.66 8.81 -39.38
N PHE A 837 6.49 8.06 -38.66
CA PHE A 837 7.30 8.58 -37.57
C PHE A 837 8.76 8.63 -38.02
N GLU A 838 9.35 9.83 -38.03
CA GLU A 838 10.78 10.01 -38.28
C GLU A 838 11.51 10.28 -36.97
N LYS A 839 12.75 9.80 -36.84
CA LYS A 839 13.61 10.20 -35.74
C LYS A 839 13.71 11.72 -35.72
N SER A 840 13.35 12.34 -34.60
CA SER A 840 13.64 13.75 -34.39
C SER A 840 15.13 14.02 -34.50
N GLU A 841 15.51 15.27 -34.73
CA GLU A 841 16.92 15.64 -34.74
C GLU A 841 17.55 15.37 -33.36
N GLN A 842 16.81 15.56 -32.26
CA GLN A 842 17.23 15.24 -30.89
C GLN A 842 17.67 13.78 -30.73
N LEU A 843 16.93 12.85 -31.34
CA LEU A 843 17.25 11.42 -31.30
C LEU A 843 18.45 11.07 -32.17
N LYS A 844 18.54 11.66 -33.37
CA LYS A 844 19.71 11.50 -34.27
C LYS A 844 21.00 11.99 -33.59
N ILE A 845 20.91 13.01 -32.75
CA ILE A 845 22.04 13.58 -32.00
C ILE A 845 22.47 12.71 -30.81
N LEU A 846 21.51 12.13 -30.09
CA LEU A 846 21.80 11.16 -29.03
C LEU A 846 22.56 9.95 -29.61
N GLU A 847 22.12 9.43 -30.76
CA GLU A 847 22.79 8.33 -31.46
C GLU A 847 24.22 8.70 -31.91
N ARG A 848 24.41 9.90 -32.48
CA ARG A 848 25.75 10.41 -32.86
C ARG A 848 26.66 10.63 -31.65
N SER A 849 26.09 10.88 -30.47
CA SER A 849 26.82 11.05 -29.21
C SER A 849 27.15 9.73 -28.51
N GLY A 850 26.84 8.59 -29.14
CA GLY A 850 27.07 7.25 -28.60
C GLY A 850 25.97 6.75 -27.67
N VAL A 851 24.83 7.45 -27.57
CA VAL A 851 23.66 7.01 -26.80
C VAL A 851 22.71 6.31 -27.77
N SER A 852 22.73 4.97 -27.75
CA SER A 852 21.89 4.18 -28.66
C SER A 852 20.41 4.24 -28.27
N LEU A 853 19.53 3.94 -29.23
CA LEU A 853 18.11 3.72 -28.97
C LEU A 853 17.89 2.67 -27.86
N THR A 854 18.75 1.65 -27.83
CA THR A 854 18.78 0.61 -26.81
C THR A 854 19.17 1.18 -25.44
N ASP A 855 20.11 2.13 -25.37
CA ASP A 855 20.41 2.82 -24.12
C ASP A 855 19.18 3.60 -23.65
N ILE A 856 18.52 4.36 -24.53
CA ILE A 856 17.27 5.09 -24.28
C ILE A 856 16.15 4.17 -23.77
N PHE A 857 15.97 3.00 -24.38
CA PHE A 857 15.00 1.99 -23.92
C PHE A 857 15.41 1.31 -22.60
N ASN A 858 16.71 1.08 -22.39
CA ASN A 858 17.24 0.60 -21.12
C ASN A 858 17.05 1.67 -20.01
N LEU A 859 17.04 2.97 -20.34
CA LEU A 859 16.67 4.05 -19.39
C LEU A 859 15.23 3.89 -18.87
N LEU A 860 14.35 3.32 -19.69
CA LEU A 860 12.94 3.07 -19.35
C LEU A 860 12.73 1.70 -18.67
N GLY A 861 13.66 0.76 -18.89
CA GLY A 861 13.63 -0.63 -18.41
C GLY A 861 13.77 -0.83 -16.90
N GLY A 862 14.14 0.20 -16.13
CA GLY A 862 14.17 0.15 -14.67
C GLY A 862 12.78 0.10 -13.99
N THR A 863 11.70 0.26 -14.77
CA THR A 863 10.32 0.38 -14.24
C THR A 863 9.51 -0.88 -14.56
N GLY A 864 9.57 -1.87 -13.65
CA GLY A 864 9.04 -3.23 -13.88
C GLY A 864 7.57 -3.33 -14.35
N THR A 865 7.20 -4.45 -14.99
CA THR A 865 5.89 -4.94 -15.50
C THR A 865 4.88 -3.97 -16.16
N LYS A 866 4.74 -2.71 -15.74
CA LYS A 866 3.83 -1.72 -16.32
C LYS A 866 4.41 -1.01 -17.56
N ALA A 867 5.73 -0.80 -17.63
CA ALA A 867 6.38 -0.28 -18.83
C ALA A 867 6.24 -1.26 -20.02
N LEU A 868 6.27 -2.56 -19.73
CA LEU A 868 6.07 -3.63 -20.72
C LEU A 868 4.64 -3.64 -21.28
N ILE A 869 3.63 -3.25 -20.50
CA ILE A 869 2.23 -3.15 -20.96
C ILE A 869 2.05 -1.96 -21.92
N VAL A 870 2.74 -0.85 -21.65
CA VAL A 870 2.70 0.36 -22.51
C VAL A 870 3.47 0.10 -23.81
N LEU A 871 4.61 -0.58 -23.76
CA LEU A 871 5.31 -1.06 -24.95
C LEU A 871 4.45 -2.05 -25.75
N ASP A 872 3.73 -2.97 -25.09
CA ASP A 872 2.75 -3.87 -25.73
C ASP A 872 1.66 -3.07 -26.47
N GLU A 873 1.06 -2.06 -25.84
CA GLU A 873 -0.02 -1.25 -26.42
C GLU A 873 0.46 -0.34 -27.57
N LEU A 874 1.68 0.21 -27.47
CA LEU A 874 2.27 1.06 -28.52
C LEU A 874 2.73 0.22 -29.71
N PHE A 875 3.28 -0.97 -29.48
CA PHE A 875 3.62 -1.93 -30.54
C PHE A 875 2.35 -2.43 -31.23
N LEU A 876 1.26 -2.64 -30.48
CA LEU A 876 -0.06 -2.90 -31.05
C LEU A 876 -0.60 -1.71 -31.85
N GLN A 877 -0.45 -0.45 -31.38
CA GLN A 877 -0.87 0.73 -32.16
C GLN A 877 -0.08 0.88 -33.46
N LEU A 878 1.24 0.70 -33.43
CA LEU A 878 2.10 0.68 -34.63
C LEU A 878 1.69 -0.41 -35.63
N LEU A 879 1.20 -1.55 -35.14
CA LEU A 879 0.67 -2.65 -35.96
C LEU A 879 -0.77 -2.42 -36.44
N THR A 880 -1.55 -1.55 -35.79
CA THR A 880 -2.99 -1.39 -36.04
C THR A 880 -3.32 -0.12 -36.85
N GLU A 881 -2.51 0.94 -36.78
CA GLU A 881 -2.77 2.20 -37.50
C GLU A 881 -2.36 2.17 -38.97
N ARG A 882 -1.54 1.21 -39.41
CA ARG A 882 -1.48 0.81 -40.81
C ARG A 882 -2.67 -0.12 -41.06
N GLY A 883 -3.75 0.39 -41.63
CA GLY A 883 -4.97 -0.38 -41.97
C GLY A 883 -4.79 -1.51 -42.99
N ASN A 884 -3.57 -2.03 -43.17
CA ASN A 884 -3.23 -3.21 -43.96
C ASN A 884 -2.33 -4.14 -43.13
N VAL A 885 -2.54 -5.45 -43.27
CA VAL A 885 -1.66 -6.50 -42.75
C VAL A 885 -0.24 -6.19 -43.25
N ILE A 886 0.62 -5.66 -42.36
CA ILE A 886 2.04 -5.49 -42.67
C ILE A 886 2.58 -6.89 -42.97
N GLU A 887 3.12 -7.11 -44.16
CA GLU A 887 3.73 -8.40 -44.48
C GLU A 887 4.89 -8.66 -43.50
N LYS A 888 4.96 -9.90 -43.02
CA LYS A 888 5.89 -10.35 -41.97
C LYS A 888 7.36 -9.98 -42.28
N SER A 889 7.74 -9.92 -43.56
CA SER A 889 9.05 -9.50 -44.08
C SER A 889 9.36 -8.02 -43.86
N GLU A 890 8.38 -7.13 -44.01
CA GLU A 890 8.55 -5.68 -43.92
C GLU A 890 8.77 -5.22 -42.46
N LEU A 891 8.16 -5.92 -41.51
CA LEU A 891 8.39 -5.71 -40.08
C LEU A 891 9.82 -6.12 -39.68
N LEU A 892 10.33 -7.22 -40.22
CA LEU A 892 11.70 -7.70 -39.97
C LEU A 892 12.74 -6.75 -40.55
N GLU A 893 12.56 -6.31 -41.79
CA GLU A 893 13.44 -5.32 -42.43
C GLU A 893 13.45 -4.00 -41.66
N THR A 894 12.30 -3.59 -41.11
CA THR A 894 12.20 -2.40 -40.25
C THR A 894 12.95 -2.58 -38.92
N LEU A 895 12.89 -3.75 -38.29
CA LEU A 895 13.58 -4.03 -37.03
C LEU A 895 15.11 -4.12 -37.23
N GLU A 896 15.56 -4.74 -38.33
CA GLU A 896 16.98 -4.81 -38.70
C GLU A 896 17.55 -3.45 -39.07
N LYS A 897 16.82 -2.66 -39.88
CA LYS A 897 17.21 -1.29 -40.26
C LYS A 897 17.33 -0.34 -39.05
N ASN A 898 16.70 -0.68 -37.93
CA ASN A 898 16.77 0.07 -36.67
C ASN A 898 17.72 -0.53 -35.61
N ASN A 899 18.55 -1.53 -35.95
CA ASN A 899 19.54 -2.14 -35.05
C ASN A 899 18.96 -2.66 -33.70
N ILE A 900 17.73 -3.18 -33.70
CA ILE A 900 17.12 -3.73 -32.49
C ILE A 900 17.64 -5.17 -32.28
N SER A 901 18.45 -5.37 -31.24
CA SER A 901 19.09 -6.67 -30.99
C SER A 901 18.09 -7.78 -30.63
N LEU A 902 18.43 -9.03 -30.98
CA LEU A 902 17.68 -10.23 -30.58
C LEU A 902 17.49 -10.36 -29.07
N THR A 903 18.46 -9.90 -28.29
CA THR A 903 18.38 -9.86 -26.82
C THR A 903 17.29 -8.90 -26.34
N THR A 904 17.14 -7.76 -27.01
CA THR A 904 16.07 -6.77 -26.74
C THR A 904 14.70 -7.37 -27.04
N ILE A 905 14.57 -8.10 -28.14
CA ILE A 905 13.33 -8.79 -28.53
C ILE A 905 12.99 -9.90 -27.53
N ALA A 906 13.97 -10.71 -27.10
CA ALA A 906 13.77 -11.76 -26.10
C ALA A 906 13.32 -11.20 -24.74
N ASN A 907 13.87 -10.05 -24.34
CA ASN A 907 13.46 -9.34 -23.13
C ASN A 907 12.01 -8.82 -23.24
N ILE A 908 11.59 -8.32 -24.40
CA ILE A 908 10.20 -7.92 -24.68
C ILE A 908 9.26 -9.13 -24.60
N ILE A 909 9.62 -10.26 -25.22
CA ILE A 909 8.83 -11.51 -25.21
C ILE A 909 8.65 -12.05 -23.79
N SER A 910 9.69 -12.00 -22.95
CA SER A 910 9.65 -12.48 -21.57
C SER A 910 8.63 -11.75 -20.67
N GLY A 911 8.23 -10.52 -21.08
CA GLY A 911 7.32 -9.66 -20.34
C GLY A 911 5.92 -9.49 -20.94
N ALA A 912 5.66 -10.03 -22.14
CA ALA A 912 4.45 -9.79 -22.90
C ALA A 912 3.25 -10.66 -22.44
N LYS A 913 2.01 -10.18 -22.68
CA LYS A 913 0.81 -11.01 -22.45
C LYS A 913 0.84 -12.26 -23.33
N VAL A 914 0.27 -13.37 -22.85
CA VAL A 914 0.28 -14.70 -23.53
C VAL A 914 -0.12 -14.65 -25.01
N LYS A 915 -1.06 -13.79 -25.40
CA LYS A 915 -1.46 -13.64 -26.82
C LYS A 915 -0.35 -13.02 -27.66
N THR A 916 0.27 -11.93 -27.19
CA THR A 916 1.40 -11.26 -27.84
C THR A 916 2.65 -12.14 -27.86
N ALA A 917 2.94 -12.81 -26.74
CA ALA A 917 4.04 -13.76 -26.65
C ALA A 917 3.87 -14.93 -27.63
N LYS A 918 2.65 -15.48 -27.79
CA LYS A 918 2.36 -16.53 -28.78
C LYS A 918 2.52 -16.04 -30.22
N THR A 919 2.08 -14.82 -30.54
CA THR A 919 2.28 -14.24 -31.87
C THR A 919 3.77 -14.00 -32.16
N LEU A 920 4.53 -13.49 -31.19
CA LEU A 920 5.97 -13.29 -31.32
C LEU A 920 6.74 -14.62 -31.41
N LEU A 921 6.35 -15.64 -30.63
CA LEU A 921 6.94 -16.99 -30.73
C LEU A 921 6.63 -17.66 -32.06
N SER A 922 5.39 -17.59 -32.58
CA SER A 922 5.07 -18.19 -33.88
C SER A 922 5.80 -17.49 -35.03
N LEU A 923 6.08 -16.19 -34.90
CA LEU A 923 6.91 -15.46 -35.84
C LEU A 923 8.38 -15.92 -35.79
N PHE A 924 8.87 -16.29 -34.61
CA PHE A 924 10.25 -16.71 -34.35
C PHE A 924 10.54 -18.17 -34.71
N GLU A 925 9.62 -19.10 -34.40
CA GLU A 925 9.74 -20.54 -34.69
C GLU A 925 9.84 -20.84 -36.20
N GLU A 926 9.27 -19.98 -37.05
CA GLU A 926 9.27 -20.14 -38.50
C GLU A 926 10.56 -19.61 -39.17
N ASN A 927 11.38 -18.83 -38.46
CA ASN A 927 12.67 -18.30 -38.95
C ASN A 927 13.90 -19.08 -38.45
N VAL A 928 13.74 -19.87 -37.38
CA VAL A 928 14.77 -20.82 -36.92
C VAL A 928 14.72 -22.12 -37.75
N ARG A 929 13.59 -22.39 -38.40
CA ARG A 929 13.46 -23.36 -39.51
C ARG A 929 13.90 -22.71 -40.81
#